data_AF-A0A947FSF3-F1
#
_entry.id   AF-A0A947FSF3-F1
#
_cell.length_a   1.000
_cell.length_b   1.000
_cell.length_c   1.000
_cell.angle_alpha   90.00
_cell.angle_beta   90.00
_cell.angle_gamma   90.00
#
_symmetry.space_group_name_H-M   'P 1'
#
loop_
_entity.id
_entity.type
_entity.pdbx_description
1 polymer ?
#
loop_
_entity_poly.entity_id
_entity_poly.type
_entity_poly.pdbx_seq_one_letter_code
_entity_poly.pdbx_strand_id
1 'polypeptide(L)'
;MAIATDIAIDATGDIYYTGAVHGAAGAGYYTVIELHRYLQDLADDAAASGDDLIDITSLTPSDRSTDNIITVNSGFALDDVKGTDAISEHLYDGSIIQASDGTIWDGLVVIASEGMDLQIIQNGAIVANDFWNTVPNGETAGSHGLNRDAANGISHRFMLKVNNAGTPIDGRRVVGITREPGFTYSEFKINGTARGNNVLALTYTADLNDTTDASARTTIVNNTYGFKELDIDNNSVVEPYYSEWDMAGYTSKQFYERMKWLTACETGDTDATPNTTTLYGLDGNLFRGVTHLISGTQAAGTFGTASSTHNAQPEPISWTGGTGQLLAVDHVTAATEIWMQILTGTAPSSGTVTGGTSGATFTASGNTEFPISNPFCGSSTGSALIGAQGFAIEVADTPASDLFKDLDGTTHQPPNNVTFTVGGIIHTEDRVLVGPNNAGVLRDDQCQVATAEAITVTAGAVSSATSGAGVVVLASNTETIGTGQPSAKDTPTAGTIRVLDANGIYQLVDYTGVTIGTGEIDFTGCTATGTWSAAAANDAFISYIDELAAGSTVTAGSFVTDVEYEILTIGTTDFTLIGASANTIGVRFTATGAGTGTGTADTVVTTAAYTVVYDSDRSLFIRVRDGGTDGDNTGIKTFETTGTLSSAGGSTTAIRTSDA
;
A
#
# COMPACT_ATOMS: atom_id res chain seq x y z
N MET A 1 34.83 28.37 20.58
CA MET A 1 34.93 29.30 21.73
C MET A 1 35.64 28.57 22.85
N ALA A 2 36.16 29.27 23.86
CA ALA A 2 36.88 28.57 24.92
C ALA A 2 35.84 28.01 25.89
N ILE A 3 35.80 26.68 26.06
CA ILE A 3 34.89 25.96 26.97
C ILE A 3 34.71 26.61 28.35
N ALA A 4 35.76 27.29 28.84
CA ALA A 4 35.77 28.06 30.09
C ALA A 4 34.80 29.27 30.14
N THR A 5 34.22 29.71 29.02
CA THR A 5 33.18 30.76 29.05
C THR A 5 31.76 30.20 29.08
N ASP A 6 31.61 28.93 28.73
CA ASP A 6 30.32 28.33 28.43
C ASP A 6 29.95 27.22 29.42
N ILE A 7 30.91 26.72 30.21
CA ILE A 7 30.71 25.69 31.23
C ILE A 7 31.32 26.17 32.53
N ALA A 8 30.55 26.09 33.61
CA ALA A 8 30.98 26.44 34.96
C ALA A 8 30.81 25.26 35.92
N ILE A 9 31.53 25.30 37.05
CA ILE A 9 31.41 24.33 38.14
C ILE A 9 31.32 25.03 39.48
N ASP A 10 30.25 24.81 40.22
CA ASP A 10 30.07 25.47 41.52
C ASP A 10 30.62 24.67 42.71
N ALA A 11 30.51 25.26 43.90
CA ALA A 11 31.03 24.68 45.14
C ALA A 11 30.29 23.40 45.60
N THR A 12 29.12 23.08 45.03
CA THR A 12 28.45 21.80 45.29
C THR A 12 28.91 20.69 44.37
N GLY A 13 29.74 21.01 43.36
CA GLY A 13 30.23 20.08 42.35
C GLY A 13 29.31 19.95 41.14
N ASP A 14 28.33 20.86 40.99
CA ASP A 14 27.45 20.87 39.83
C ASP A 14 28.17 21.52 38.66
N ILE A 15 28.25 20.81 37.54
CA ILE A 15 28.82 21.26 36.28
C ILE A 15 27.65 21.61 35.36
N TYR A 16 27.56 22.86 34.90
CA TYR A 16 26.40 23.36 34.15
C TYR A 16 26.82 24.33 33.05
N TYR A 17 25.95 24.49 32.05
CA TYR A 17 26.21 25.33 30.88
C TYR A 17 25.74 26.77 31.11
N THR A 18 26.56 27.75 30.76
CA THR A 18 26.32 29.20 30.95
C THR A 18 26.35 29.98 29.64
N GLY A 19 26.70 29.32 28.53
CA GLY A 19 26.79 29.93 27.20
C GLY A 19 25.44 30.25 26.56
N ALA A 20 25.44 30.54 25.27
CA ALA A 20 24.22 30.77 24.51
C ALA A 20 23.44 29.47 24.29
N VAL A 21 22.10 29.55 24.40
CA VAL A 21 21.16 28.42 24.22
C VAL A 21 21.27 27.77 22.85
N HIS A 22 20.79 26.54 22.74
CA HIS A 22 20.75 25.78 21.50
C HIS A 22 20.13 26.52 20.31
N GLY A 23 20.78 26.33 19.15
CA GLY A 23 20.42 27.00 17.90
C GLY A 23 20.75 28.51 17.86
N ALA A 24 21.10 29.15 18.98
CA ALA A 24 21.48 30.56 18.98
C ALA A 24 22.87 30.77 18.37
N ALA A 25 23.06 31.91 17.70
CA ALA A 25 24.37 32.30 17.20
C ALA A 25 25.36 32.44 18.38
N GLY A 26 26.46 31.71 18.32
CA GLY A 26 27.46 31.69 19.39
C GLY A 26 27.25 30.60 20.46
N ALA A 27 26.31 29.67 20.27
CA ALA A 27 26.24 28.47 21.10
C ALA A 27 27.52 27.62 20.97
N GLY A 28 28.08 27.18 22.09
CA GLY A 28 29.29 26.36 22.14
C GLY A 28 28.96 24.87 22.19
N TYR A 29 29.70 24.06 21.44
CA TYR A 29 29.55 22.60 21.43
C TYR A 29 30.91 21.96 21.59
N TYR A 30 31.02 21.03 22.54
CA TYR A 30 32.30 20.50 23.01
C TYR A 30 32.30 18.98 23.03
N THR A 31 33.44 18.40 22.68
CA THR A 31 33.63 16.95 22.82
C THR A 31 33.72 16.58 24.30
N VAL A 32 33.34 15.36 24.67
CA VAL A 32 33.48 14.89 26.07
C VAL A 32 34.93 14.96 26.56
N ILE A 33 35.92 14.82 25.67
CA ILE A 33 37.33 14.94 26.02
C ILE A 33 37.73 16.39 26.32
N GLU A 34 37.15 17.38 25.63
CA GLU A 34 37.37 18.79 25.94
C GLU A 34 36.82 19.13 27.32
N LEU A 35 35.63 18.63 27.68
CA LEU A 35 35.09 18.77 29.02
C LEU A 35 36.03 18.16 30.07
N HIS A 36 36.50 16.92 29.86
CA HIS A 36 37.42 16.29 30.81
C HIS A 36 38.68 17.14 31.01
N ARG A 37 39.29 17.62 29.92
CA ARG A 37 40.51 18.44 30.00
C ARG A 37 40.27 19.75 30.74
N TYR A 38 39.14 20.42 30.46
CA TYR A 38 38.73 21.61 31.20
C TYR A 38 38.64 21.37 32.72
N LEU A 39 37.95 20.30 33.11
CA LEU A 39 37.80 19.95 34.53
C LEU A 39 39.13 19.59 35.19
N GLN A 40 40.06 18.94 34.46
CA GLN A 40 41.39 18.65 34.99
C GLN A 40 42.25 19.90 35.11
N ASP A 41 42.13 20.86 34.18
CA ASP A 41 42.85 22.12 34.24
C ASP A 41 42.41 22.94 35.47
N LEU A 42 41.10 23.04 35.73
CA LEU A 42 40.57 23.66 36.96
C LEU A 42 41.01 22.94 38.24
N ALA A 43 41.05 21.60 38.21
CA ALA A 43 41.51 20.82 39.36
C ALA A 43 43.03 20.89 39.59
N ASP A 44 43.81 21.46 38.67
CA ASP A 44 45.26 21.71 38.85
C ASP A 44 45.53 23.16 39.31
N ASP A 45 44.52 24.04 39.27
CA ASP A 45 44.68 25.43 39.66
C ASP A 45 45.00 25.59 41.15
N ALA A 46 45.87 26.56 41.45
CA ALA A 46 46.35 26.80 42.81
C ALA A 46 45.25 27.35 43.75
N ALA A 47 44.17 27.91 43.19
CA ALA A 47 43.01 28.40 43.92
C ALA A 47 41.81 28.57 42.98
N ALA A 48 40.62 28.25 43.48
CA ALA A 48 39.35 28.50 42.80
C ALA A 48 39.12 30.00 42.54
N SER A 49 38.50 30.35 41.41
CA SER A 49 38.24 31.75 41.04
C SER A 49 36.97 31.91 40.22
N GLY A 50 36.29 33.05 40.39
CA GLY A 50 35.09 33.36 39.60
C GLY A 50 33.93 32.40 39.89
N ASP A 51 33.37 31.84 38.83
CA ASP A 51 32.31 30.83 38.79
C ASP A 51 32.84 29.39 38.69
N ASP A 52 34.16 29.21 38.66
CA ASP A 52 34.84 27.92 38.69
C ASP A 52 35.40 27.64 40.08
N LEU A 53 34.59 26.96 40.89
CA LEU A 53 34.79 26.83 42.35
C LEU A 53 35.45 25.50 42.76
N ILE A 54 36.36 24.98 41.94
CA ILE A 54 37.25 23.84 42.27
C ILE A 54 38.73 24.24 42.11
N ASP A 55 39.63 23.51 42.77
CA ASP A 55 41.08 23.73 42.74
C ASP A 55 41.87 22.46 43.10
N ILE A 56 43.21 22.57 43.20
CA ILE A 56 44.12 21.46 43.56
C ILE A 56 43.83 20.76 44.90
N THR A 57 43.04 21.38 45.78
CA THR A 57 42.61 20.77 47.06
C THR A 57 41.29 20.01 46.94
N SER A 58 40.59 20.17 45.83
CA SER A 58 39.32 19.51 45.54
C SER A 58 39.52 18.04 45.15
N LEU A 59 38.45 17.25 45.22
CA LEU A 59 38.47 15.88 44.70
C LEU A 59 38.61 15.90 43.18
N THR A 60 39.20 14.85 42.60
CA THR A 60 39.32 14.72 41.14
C THR A 60 37.94 14.67 40.49
N PRO A 61 37.59 15.64 39.62
CA PRO A 61 36.22 15.81 39.15
C PRO A 61 35.78 14.76 38.13
N SER A 62 36.71 14.25 37.33
CA SER A 62 36.42 13.24 36.32
C SER A 62 37.58 12.30 36.07
N ASP A 63 37.25 11.07 35.67
CA ASP A 63 38.18 10.04 35.21
C ASP A 63 37.96 9.77 33.72
N ARG A 64 39.04 9.51 32.99
CA ARG A 64 38.99 9.08 31.58
C ARG A 64 39.31 7.59 31.46
N SER A 65 38.41 6.82 30.86
CA SER A 65 38.73 5.43 30.46
C SER A 65 39.33 5.38 29.05
N THR A 66 38.81 6.22 28.16
CA THR A 66 39.33 6.48 26.80
C THR A 66 39.02 7.93 26.47
N ASP A 67 39.49 8.44 25.34
CA ASP A 67 39.15 9.80 24.92
C ASP A 67 37.63 9.99 24.71
N ASN A 68 36.88 8.93 24.40
CA ASN A 68 35.43 8.98 24.18
C ASN A 68 34.60 8.47 25.38
N ILE A 69 35.22 8.16 26.53
CA ILE A 69 34.49 7.63 27.70
C ILE A 69 34.99 8.30 28.96
N ILE A 70 34.18 9.22 29.48
CA ILE A 70 34.48 10.02 30.66
C ILE A 70 33.50 9.66 31.78
N THR A 71 34.03 9.47 32.98
CA THR A 71 33.25 9.31 34.19
C THR A 71 33.33 10.60 34.99
N VAL A 72 32.19 11.20 35.34
CA VAL A 72 32.11 12.27 36.35
C VAL A 72 32.06 11.61 37.71
N ASN A 73 33.04 11.91 38.56
CA ASN A 73 33.26 11.20 39.82
C ASN A 73 32.24 11.60 40.90
N SER A 74 32.03 10.71 41.88
CA SER A 74 31.12 11.00 43.00
C SER A 74 31.55 12.26 43.75
N GLY A 75 30.59 13.14 44.04
CA GLY A 75 30.85 14.50 44.55
C GLY A 75 30.73 15.58 43.47
N PHE A 76 30.61 15.17 42.20
CA PHE A 76 30.34 16.02 41.06
C PHE A 76 29.18 15.46 40.24
N ALA A 77 28.51 16.33 39.49
CA ALA A 77 27.41 15.94 38.59
C ALA A 77 27.32 16.90 37.40
N LEU A 78 26.94 16.38 36.23
CA LEU A 78 26.36 17.23 35.19
C LEU A 78 24.96 17.63 35.65
N ASP A 79 24.75 18.92 35.90
CA ASP A 79 23.44 19.45 36.19
C ASP A 79 22.79 19.89 34.86
N ASP A 80 21.94 19.00 34.36
CA ASP A 80 21.22 19.12 33.09
C ASP A 80 20.04 20.12 33.15
N VAL A 81 19.81 20.74 34.32
CA VAL A 81 18.71 21.67 34.57
C VAL A 81 19.22 23.07 34.90
N LYS A 82 20.36 23.14 35.59
CA LYS A 82 20.99 24.40 35.97
C LYS A 82 21.70 25.04 34.79
N GLY A 83 21.79 26.37 34.84
CA GLY A 83 22.46 27.16 33.82
C GLY A 83 21.50 27.79 32.83
N THR A 84 22.01 28.14 31.65
CA THR A 84 21.24 28.75 30.56
C THR A 84 20.57 27.70 29.67
N ASP A 85 21.14 26.50 29.61
CA ASP A 85 20.65 25.37 28.80
C ASP A 85 21.15 24.04 29.39
N ALA A 86 20.61 22.91 28.90
CA ALA A 86 21.00 21.58 29.34
C ALA A 86 22.43 21.22 28.87
N ILE A 87 23.37 21.07 29.81
CA ILE A 87 24.78 20.81 29.48
C ILE A 87 24.98 19.54 28.64
N SER A 88 24.13 18.51 28.81
CA SER A 88 24.28 17.27 28.05
C SER A 88 24.03 17.43 26.55
N GLU A 89 23.29 18.46 26.15
CA GLU A 89 22.96 18.74 24.77
C GLU A 89 24.09 19.51 24.05
N HIS A 90 24.96 20.17 24.83
CA HIS A 90 26.17 20.86 24.37
C HIS A 90 27.42 19.97 24.27
N LEU A 91 27.28 18.68 24.56
CA LEU A 91 28.37 17.71 24.58
C LEU A 91 28.17 16.63 23.51
N TYR A 92 29.27 16.18 22.90
CA TYR A 92 29.24 15.14 21.86
C TYR A 92 30.55 14.32 21.81
N ASP A 93 30.63 13.39 20.85
CA ASP A 93 31.82 12.56 20.58
C ASP A 93 32.24 11.65 21.74
N GLY A 94 31.29 11.12 22.50
CA GLY A 94 31.55 10.07 23.47
C GLY A 94 30.42 9.86 24.47
N SER A 95 30.73 9.17 25.56
CA SER A 95 29.81 8.95 26.67
C SER A 95 30.24 9.69 27.93
N ILE A 96 29.25 10.17 28.68
CA ILE A 96 29.41 10.61 30.07
C ILE A 96 28.72 9.60 31.00
N ILE A 97 29.46 9.12 32.00
CA ILE A 97 28.95 8.28 33.08
C ILE A 97 28.98 9.08 34.38
N GLN A 98 27.83 9.29 34.99
CA GLN A 98 27.74 9.97 36.27
C GLN A 98 27.80 8.96 37.42
N ALA A 99 28.90 8.96 38.19
CA ALA A 99 29.11 8.00 39.26
C ALA A 99 28.25 8.25 40.50
N SER A 100 27.69 9.46 40.66
CA SER A 100 26.87 9.84 41.81
C SER A 100 25.50 9.16 41.83
N ASP A 101 24.85 9.03 40.68
CA ASP A 101 23.49 8.45 40.55
C ASP A 101 23.39 7.32 39.51
N GLY A 102 24.41 7.10 38.69
CA GLY A 102 24.41 6.11 37.61
C GLY A 102 23.70 6.56 36.34
N THR A 103 23.43 7.86 36.18
CA THR A 103 22.94 8.44 34.91
C THR A 103 24.01 8.34 33.84
N ILE A 104 23.61 8.01 32.61
CA ILE A 104 24.54 7.80 31.49
C ILE A 104 23.97 8.40 30.22
N TRP A 105 24.82 9.19 29.55
CA TRP A 105 24.61 9.66 28.19
C TRP A 105 25.60 8.95 27.28
N ASP A 106 25.12 8.39 26.18
CA ASP A 106 25.95 7.75 25.16
C ASP A 106 25.95 8.57 23.87
N GLY A 107 27.09 8.61 23.19
CA GLY A 107 27.27 9.35 21.95
C GLY A 107 26.59 8.66 20.77
N LEU A 108 25.91 9.44 19.95
CA LEU A 108 25.30 9.03 18.69
C LEU A 108 26.01 9.74 17.53
N VAL A 109 26.35 8.98 16.50
CA VAL A 109 26.91 9.46 15.23
C VAL A 109 25.99 9.00 14.11
N VAL A 110 25.41 9.96 13.40
CA VAL A 110 24.43 9.68 12.36
C VAL A 110 25.07 9.82 10.99
N ILE A 111 25.11 8.72 10.25
CA ILE A 111 25.66 8.67 8.89
C ILE A 111 24.49 8.78 7.92
N ALA A 112 24.37 9.94 7.28
CA ALA A 112 23.37 10.28 6.27
C ALA A 112 23.79 11.58 5.56
N SER A 113 23.09 11.94 4.48
CA SER A 113 23.24 13.26 3.85
C SER A 113 22.86 14.38 4.83
N GLU A 114 23.47 15.57 4.68
CA GLU A 114 23.12 16.74 5.50
C GLU A 114 21.68 17.23 5.24
N GLY A 115 21.12 17.98 6.20
CA GLY A 115 19.78 18.55 6.08
C GLY A 115 18.64 17.59 6.47
N MET A 116 18.95 16.33 6.73
CA MET A 116 17.99 15.32 7.18
C MET A 116 17.34 15.70 8.51
N ASP A 117 16.01 15.56 8.58
CA ASP A 117 15.28 15.58 9.84
C ASP A 117 15.37 14.20 10.53
N LEU A 118 15.99 14.17 11.71
CA LEU A 118 16.18 12.97 12.52
C LEU A 118 15.17 12.93 13.65
N GLN A 119 14.47 11.80 13.78
CA GLN A 119 13.65 11.50 14.94
C GLN A 119 14.17 10.28 15.67
N ILE A 120 14.11 10.33 17.00
CA ILE A 120 14.58 9.25 17.87
C ILE A 120 13.39 8.64 18.59
N ILE A 121 13.23 7.32 18.49
CA ILE A 121 12.32 6.55 19.32
C ILE A 121 13.12 5.92 20.47
N GLN A 122 12.69 6.20 21.70
CA GLN A 122 13.20 5.58 22.92
C GLN A 122 12.04 5.27 23.85
N ASN A 123 12.06 4.10 24.51
CA ASN A 123 11.00 3.69 25.44
C ASN A 123 9.58 3.72 24.82
N GLY A 124 9.48 3.35 23.54
CA GLY A 124 8.21 3.23 22.83
C GLY A 124 7.56 4.55 22.41
N ALA A 125 8.25 5.68 22.56
CA ALA A 125 7.78 7.00 22.14
C ALA A 125 8.87 7.76 21.37
N ILE A 126 8.44 8.73 20.55
CA ILE A 126 9.36 9.72 19.97
C ILE A 126 9.89 10.60 21.13
N VAL A 127 11.19 10.83 21.15
CA VAL A 127 11.82 11.74 22.11
C VAL A 127 11.41 13.16 21.73
N ALA A 128 10.69 13.83 22.63
CA ALA A 128 10.08 15.14 22.35
C ALA A 128 11.13 16.26 22.15
N ASN A 129 12.19 16.30 22.96
CA ASN A 129 13.26 17.27 22.74
C ASN A 129 14.15 16.81 21.58
N ASP A 130 14.06 17.48 20.45
CA ASP A 130 14.74 17.15 19.20
C ASP A 130 15.95 18.05 18.90
N PHE A 131 16.59 18.61 19.93
CA PHE A 131 17.68 19.59 19.83
C PHE A 131 18.79 19.27 18.80
N TRP A 132 19.00 17.99 18.47
CA TRP A 132 19.94 17.56 17.44
C TRP A 132 19.57 18.04 16.03
N ASN A 133 18.29 18.32 15.75
CA ASN A 133 17.81 18.85 14.48
C ASN A 133 18.04 20.37 14.32
N THR A 134 18.49 21.05 15.38
CA THR A 134 18.74 22.50 15.33
C THR A 134 19.74 22.87 14.24
N VAL A 135 19.61 24.07 13.70
CA VAL A 135 20.54 24.67 12.73
C VAL A 135 21.52 25.58 13.48
N PRO A 136 22.76 25.14 13.73
CA PRO A 136 23.70 25.94 14.54
C PRO A 136 24.19 27.18 13.77
N ASN A 137 24.78 28.12 14.50
CA ASN A 137 25.60 29.21 13.94
C ASN A 137 24.89 30.17 12.95
N GLY A 138 23.55 30.25 12.96
CA GLY A 138 22.80 31.12 12.06
C GLY A 138 22.90 30.71 10.59
N GLU A 139 23.14 29.42 10.34
CA GLU A 139 23.18 28.85 9.01
C GLU A 139 21.79 28.81 8.35
N THR A 140 21.75 28.51 7.05
CA THR A 140 20.50 28.62 6.27
C THR A 140 19.55 27.47 6.60
N ALA A 141 18.24 27.77 6.64
CA ALA A 141 17.17 26.77 6.73
C ALA A 141 17.41 25.64 5.70
N GLY A 142 17.31 24.37 6.15
CA GLY A 142 17.68 23.19 5.36
C GLY A 142 19.07 22.61 5.67
N SER A 143 19.79 23.15 6.66
CA SER A 143 21.09 22.62 7.13
C SER A 143 20.97 21.90 8.48
N HIS A 144 19.85 21.20 8.72
CA HIS A 144 19.59 20.51 9.98
C HIS A 144 20.74 19.53 10.29
N GLY A 145 21.10 19.47 11.57
CA GLY A 145 22.09 18.53 12.06
C GLY A 145 23.16 19.13 12.95
N LEU A 146 23.09 18.81 14.24
CA LEU A 146 24.04 19.26 15.23
C LEU A 146 25.42 18.60 15.05
N ASN A 147 26.49 19.40 15.14
CA ASN A 147 27.89 18.96 15.00
C ASN A 147 28.16 18.14 13.72
N ARG A 148 27.49 18.47 12.61
CA ARG A 148 27.60 17.76 11.34
C ARG A 148 29.00 17.85 10.72
N ASP A 149 29.33 16.86 9.90
CA ASP A 149 30.55 16.79 9.10
C ASP A 149 30.23 16.20 7.72
N ALA A 150 29.76 17.09 6.83
CA ALA A 150 29.34 16.72 5.48
C ALA A 150 30.47 16.08 4.65
N ALA A 151 31.73 16.42 4.92
CA ALA A 151 32.87 15.86 4.20
C ALA A 151 33.07 14.36 4.51
N ASN A 152 32.67 13.93 5.70
CA ASN A 152 32.72 12.53 6.14
C ASN A 152 31.34 11.84 6.11
N GLY A 153 30.31 12.49 5.56
CA GLY A 153 28.95 11.93 5.47
C GLY A 153 28.22 11.82 6.81
N ILE A 154 28.59 12.66 7.78
CA ILE A 154 27.97 12.68 9.11
C ILE A 154 26.96 13.82 9.17
N SER A 155 25.69 13.50 9.38
CA SER A 155 24.63 14.50 9.50
C SER A 155 24.47 15.02 10.92
N HIS A 156 24.64 14.17 11.95
CA HIS A 156 24.45 14.56 13.36
C HIS A 156 25.49 13.90 14.26
N ARG A 157 25.94 14.64 15.29
CA ARG A 157 26.67 14.11 16.46
C ARG A 157 26.19 14.78 17.74
N PHE A 158 25.75 13.97 18.68
CA PHE A 158 25.23 14.42 19.97
C PHE A 158 25.29 13.28 20.98
N MET A 159 24.99 13.55 22.26
CA MET A 159 24.76 12.50 23.24
C MET A 159 23.27 12.35 23.54
N LEU A 160 22.84 11.13 23.84
CA LEU A 160 21.49 10.84 24.28
C LEU A 160 21.53 10.16 25.64
N LYS A 161 20.64 10.58 26.56
CA LYS A 161 20.45 9.89 27.84
C LYS A 161 19.91 8.49 27.60
N VAL A 162 20.62 7.47 28.07
CA VAL A 162 20.23 6.05 27.89
C VAL A 162 20.06 5.31 29.20
N ASN A 163 20.53 5.89 30.30
CA ASN A 163 20.33 5.40 31.66
C ASN A 163 19.95 6.59 32.54
N ASN A 164 18.85 6.46 33.27
CA ASN A 164 18.38 7.48 34.19
C ASN A 164 18.57 6.98 35.62
N ALA A 165 19.50 7.59 36.36
CA ALA A 165 19.80 7.28 37.77
C ALA A 165 19.94 5.76 38.05
N GLY A 166 20.78 5.08 37.27
CA GLY A 166 21.08 3.66 37.42
C GLY A 166 20.05 2.72 36.77
N THR A 167 18.95 3.23 36.24
CA THR A 167 17.94 2.47 35.49
C THR A 167 18.11 2.65 33.97
N PRO A 168 18.49 1.60 33.22
CA PRO A 168 18.55 1.65 31.76
C PRO A 168 17.18 1.97 31.15
N ILE A 169 17.13 2.93 30.23
CA ILE A 169 15.92 3.27 29.49
C ILE A 169 15.76 2.25 28.36
N ASP A 170 14.73 1.41 28.42
CA ASP A 170 14.46 0.35 27.43
C ASP A 170 15.70 -0.53 27.10
N GLY A 171 16.50 -0.89 28.11
CA GLY A 171 17.75 -1.64 27.90
C GLY A 171 18.84 -0.87 27.12
N ARG A 172 18.71 0.46 27.01
CA ARG A 172 19.49 1.38 26.16
C ARG A 172 19.21 1.21 24.67
N ARG A 173 18.01 0.72 24.33
CA ARG A 173 17.55 0.61 22.95
C ARG A 173 17.20 2.00 22.40
N VAL A 174 17.61 2.23 21.16
CA VAL A 174 17.36 3.47 20.42
C VAL A 174 17.00 3.10 18.99
N VAL A 175 16.00 3.77 18.41
CA VAL A 175 15.69 3.66 16.97
C VAL A 175 15.72 5.06 16.37
N GLY A 176 16.62 5.29 15.42
CA GLY A 176 16.61 6.52 14.62
C GLY A 176 15.75 6.32 13.39
N ILE A 177 14.89 7.30 13.08
CA ILE A 177 14.08 7.34 11.87
C ILE A 177 14.25 8.69 11.17
N THR A 178 14.06 8.69 9.85
CA THR A 178 13.80 9.91 9.09
C THR A 178 12.61 9.64 8.17
N ARG A 179 11.62 10.55 8.23
CA ARG A 179 10.34 10.42 7.53
C ARG A 179 9.86 11.77 6.99
N GLU A 180 10.71 12.38 6.17
CA GLU A 180 10.42 13.65 5.52
C GLU A 180 9.75 13.45 4.15
N PRO A 181 8.57 14.05 3.89
CA PRO A 181 7.93 13.99 2.58
C PRO A 181 8.87 14.47 1.45
N GLY A 182 8.87 13.77 0.33
CA GLY A 182 9.77 14.01 -0.79
C GLY A 182 11.10 13.24 -0.72
N PHE A 183 11.43 12.63 0.42
CA PHE A 183 12.67 11.88 0.63
C PHE A 183 12.41 10.43 1.02
N THR A 184 13.40 9.56 0.82
CA THR A 184 13.35 8.16 1.23
C THR A 184 13.16 8.04 2.74
N TYR A 185 12.15 7.28 3.17
CA TYR A 185 11.98 6.97 4.59
C TYR A 185 12.99 5.90 4.99
N SER A 186 13.65 6.08 6.13
CA SER A 186 14.59 5.08 6.62
C SER A 186 14.60 5.00 8.13
N GLU A 187 15.11 3.86 8.62
CA GLU A 187 15.15 3.53 10.03
C GLU A 187 16.41 2.73 10.33
N PHE A 188 16.99 2.97 11.51
CA PHE A 188 18.08 2.18 12.05
C PHE A 188 17.90 1.95 13.55
N LYS A 189 18.04 0.69 13.98
CA LYS A 189 17.88 0.30 15.40
C LYS A 189 19.23 -0.06 16.04
N ILE A 190 19.41 0.37 17.29
CA ILE A 190 20.48 -0.04 18.20
C ILE A 190 19.81 -0.76 19.37
N ASN A 191 20.05 -2.06 19.52
CA ASN A 191 19.40 -2.91 20.55
C ASN A 191 20.08 -2.84 21.93
N GLY A 192 20.62 -1.68 22.27
CA GLY A 192 21.48 -1.47 23.44
C GLY A 192 22.78 -0.81 23.02
N THR A 193 22.90 0.49 23.29
CA THR A 193 24.13 1.24 23.00
C THR A 193 25.36 0.61 23.66
N ALA A 194 26.54 0.86 23.11
CA ALA A 194 27.81 0.71 23.79
C ALA A 194 28.26 2.08 24.34
N ARG A 195 29.26 2.09 25.23
CA ARG A 195 29.92 3.34 25.63
C ARG A 195 30.75 3.88 24.47
N GLY A 196 30.89 5.21 24.42
CA GLY A 196 31.51 5.94 23.32
C GLY A 196 30.50 6.25 22.22
N ASN A 197 30.97 6.24 20.97
CA ASN A 197 30.18 6.61 19.80
C ASN A 197 29.43 5.40 19.22
N ASN A 198 28.11 5.55 19.05
CA ASN A 198 27.23 4.56 18.46
C ASN A 198 26.70 5.08 17.11
N VAL A 199 26.67 4.21 16.10
CA VAL A 199 26.32 4.62 14.74
C VAL A 199 24.84 4.37 14.44
N LEU A 200 24.16 5.39 13.91
CA LEU A 200 22.88 5.28 13.22
C LEU A 200 23.12 5.51 11.72
N ALA A 201 22.93 4.49 10.89
CA ALA A 201 23.12 4.60 9.44
C ALA A 201 21.76 4.73 8.75
N LEU A 202 21.46 5.92 8.22
CA LEU A 202 20.18 6.26 7.61
C LEU A 202 20.36 6.63 6.14
N THR A 203 19.33 6.39 5.35
CA THR A 203 19.29 6.80 3.93
C THR A 203 18.37 7.99 3.79
N TYR A 204 18.90 9.07 3.23
CA TYR A 204 18.18 10.32 3.02
C TYR A 204 18.53 10.86 1.63
N THR A 205 17.64 10.56 0.68
CA THR A 205 17.75 10.91 -0.74
C THR A 205 16.39 11.23 -1.30
N ALA A 206 16.32 12.04 -2.36
CA ALA A 206 15.04 12.37 -3.00
C ALA A 206 14.33 11.09 -3.49
N ASP A 207 13.04 10.97 -3.19
CA ASP A 207 12.21 9.84 -3.59
C ASP A 207 11.40 10.21 -4.84
N LEU A 208 11.72 9.58 -5.98
CA LEU A 208 11.05 9.86 -7.26
C LEU A 208 9.58 9.43 -7.29
N ASN A 209 9.17 8.57 -6.35
CA ASN A 209 7.79 8.12 -6.20
C ASN A 209 7.03 8.93 -5.14
N ASP A 210 7.67 9.93 -4.54
CA ASP A 210 7.05 10.87 -3.60
C ASP A 210 7.32 12.31 -4.02
N THR A 211 6.46 12.82 -4.90
CA THR A 211 6.72 14.08 -5.62
C THR A 211 5.60 15.09 -5.49
N THR A 212 4.46 14.67 -4.93
CA THR A 212 3.23 15.46 -4.86
C THR A 212 2.69 15.41 -3.45
N ASP A 213 2.23 16.54 -2.94
CA ASP A 213 1.52 16.59 -1.67
C ASP A 213 0.25 15.70 -1.71
N ALA A 214 0.13 14.79 -0.74
CA ALA A 214 -0.96 13.84 -0.58
C ALA A 214 -1.94 14.23 0.55
N SER A 215 -1.79 15.42 1.15
CA SER A 215 -2.64 15.92 2.24
C SER A 215 -4.14 15.89 1.89
N ALA A 216 -4.51 16.22 0.66
CA ALA A 216 -5.89 16.28 0.18
C ALA A 216 -6.53 14.92 -0.15
N ARG A 217 -5.77 13.81 -0.16
CA ARG A 217 -6.25 12.48 -0.58
C ARG A 217 -6.90 11.72 0.58
N THR A 218 -7.88 12.34 1.23
CA THR A 218 -8.51 11.83 2.46
C THR A 218 -9.48 10.66 2.24
N THR A 219 -9.87 10.38 1.00
CA THR A 219 -10.75 9.25 0.66
C THR A 219 -10.00 7.92 0.60
N ILE A 220 -8.66 7.94 0.56
CA ILE A 220 -7.85 6.75 0.76
C ILE A 220 -7.93 6.39 2.24
N VAL A 221 -8.62 5.29 2.55
CA VAL A 221 -8.94 4.87 3.91
C VAL A 221 -8.64 3.40 4.11
N ASN A 222 -8.44 3.01 5.35
CA ASN A 222 -8.38 1.62 5.73
C ASN A 222 -9.80 1.13 6.02
N ASN A 223 -10.40 0.36 5.09
CA ASN A 223 -11.75 -0.19 5.26
C ASN A 223 -11.77 -1.16 6.45
N THR A 224 -10.75 -2.01 6.52
CA THR A 224 -10.66 -3.07 7.53
C THR A 224 -9.24 -3.18 8.07
N TYR A 225 -9.08 -3.03 9.38
CA TYR A 225 -7.85 -3.38 10.08
C TYR A 225 -8.08 -4.57 11.03
N GLY A 226 -7.02 -5.30 11.34
CA GLY A 226 -7.09 -6.58 12.03
C GLY A 226 -6.88 -7.76 11.07
N PHE A 227 -6.91 -8.98 11.59
CA PHE A 227 -6.76 -10.19 10.77
C PHE A 227 -7.89 -10.27 9.74
N LYS A 228 -7.52 -10.33 8.46
CA LYS A 228 -8.43 -10.40 7.32
C LYS A 228 -7.93 -11.43 6.33
N GLU A 229 -8.84 -12.26 5.86
CA GLU A 229 -8.61 -13.21 4.78
C GLU A 229 -9.04 -12.57 3.46
N LEU A 230 -8.11 -12.48 2.50
CA LEU A 230 -8.34 -11.95 1.15
C LEU A 230 -7.82 -12.96 0.13
N ASP A 231 -8.51 -13.12 -1.01
CA ASP A 231 -8.00 -13.92 -2.14
C ASP A 231 -7.37 -12.96 -3.15
N ILE A 232 -6.10 -12.61 -2.93
CA ILE A 232 -5.42 -11.56 -3.72
C ILE A 232 -5.09 -12.05 -5.13
N ASP A 233 -4.68 -13.31 -5.28
CA ASP A 233 -4.27 -13.88 -6.57
C ASP A 233 -5.43 -14.58 -7.32
N ASN A 234 -6.63 -14.59 -6.74
CA ASN A 234 -7.86 -15.15 -7.27
C ASN A 234 -7.77 -16.66 -7.56
N ASN A 235 -7.11 -17.41 -6.67
CA ASN A 235 -6.91 -18.86 -6.77
C ASN A 235 -7.95 -19.69 -5.97
N SER A 236 -8.94 -19.03 -5.35
CA SER A 236 -9.96 -19.61 -4.45
C SER A 236 -9.46 -20.07 -3.07
N VAL A 237 -8.20 -19.79 -2.73
CA VAL A 237 -7.63 -19.91 -1.39
C VAL A 237 -7.39 -18.51 -0.88
N VAL A 238 -7.84 -18.23 0.35
CA VAL A 238 -7.65 -16.92 0.98
C VAL A 238 -6.33 -16.87 1.72
N GLU A 239 -5.73 -15.68 1.78
CA GLU A 239 -4.47 -15.39 2.46
C GLU A 239 -4.65 -14.38 3.59
N PRO A 240 -3.86 -14.49 4.68
CA PRO A 240 -4.01 -13.65 5.86
C PRO A 240 -3.29 -12.30 5.74
N TYR A 241 -3.99 -11.20 6.04
CA TYR A 241 -3.48 -9.82 6.08
C TYR A 241 -3.92 -9.10 7.37
N TYR A 242 -3.28 -7.98 7.72
CA TYR A 242 -3.69 -7.13 8.86
C TYR A 242 -4.44 -5.86 8.44
N SER A 243 -4.63 -5.67 7.14
CA SER A 243 -5.24 -4.47 6.55
C SER A 243 -5.96 -4.75 5.24
N GLU A 244 -6.92 -3.90 4.92
CA GLU A 244 -7.61 -3.82 3.64
C GLU A 244 -7.88 -2.34 3.35
N TRP A 245 -6.97 -1.71 2.62
CA TRP A 245 -7.07 -0.29 2.24
C TRP A 245 -7.84 -0.11 0.92
N ASP A 246 -8.68 0.91 0.88
CA ASP A 246 -9.37 1.40 -0.33
C ASP A 246 -8.49 2.47 -0.99
N MET A 247 -8.16 2.28 -2.27
CA MET A 247 -7.39 3.26 -3.03
C MET A 247 -8.26 4.38 -3.59
N ALA A 248 -9.58 4.28 -3.51
CA ALA A 248 -10.56 5.25 -3.97
C ALA A 248 -10.33 5.69 -5.43
N GLY A 249 -9.90 4.76 -6.28
CA GLY A 249 -9.58 4.99 -7.69
C GLY A 249 -8.28 5.76 -7.96
N TYR A 250 -7.47 6.03 -6.93
CA TYR A 250 -6.12 6.60 -7.11
C TYR A 250 -5.14 5.56 -7.64
N THR A 251 -4.03 6.02 -8.23
CA THR A 251 -2.95 5.14 -8.71
C THR A 251 -2.07 4.62 -7.56
N SER A 252 -1.34 3.52 -7.78
CA SER A 252 -0.41 2.94 -6.78
C SER A 252 0.63 3.95 -6.28
N LYS A 253 1.13 4.85 -7.15
CA LYS A 253 1.99 5.96 -6.74
C LYS A 253 1.28 6.94 -5.79
N GLN A 254 0.06 7.35 -6.15
CA GLN A 254 -0.68 8.32 -5.34
C GLN A 254 -1.07 7.75 -3.97
N PHE A 255 -1.35 6.46 -3.93
CA PHE A 255 -1.55 5.71 -2.70
C PHE A 255 -0.29 5.67 -1.85
N TYR A 256 0.86 5.33 -2.45
CA TYR A 256 2.15 5.33 -1.77
C TYR A 256 2.51 6.69 -1.13
N GLU A 257 2.36 7.78 -1.89
CA GLU A 257 2.52 9.16 -1.40
C GLU A 257 1.62 9.43 -0.17
N ARG A 258 0.39 8.93 -0.18
CA ARG A 258 -0.53 9.06 0.96
C ARG A 258 -0.04 8.28 2.18
N MET A 259 0.44 7.05 2.00
CA MET A 259 0.95 6.22 3.10
C MET A 259 2.19 6.85 3.76
N LYS A 260 3.06 7.48 2.95
CA LYS A 260 4.17 8.29 3.47
C LYS A 260 3.67 9.50 4.24
N TRP A 261 2.74 10.27 3.67
CA TRP A 261 2.18 11.44 4.32
C TRP A 261 1.56 11.11 5.68
N LEU A 262 0.83 10.00 5.80
CA LEU A 262 0.22 9.54 7.06
C LEU A 262 1.23 9.23 8.17
N THR A 263 2.46 8.87 7.80
CA THR A 263 3.53 8.45 8.72
C THR A 263 4.69 9.42 8.80
N ALA A 264 4.58 10.56 8.11
CA ALA A 264 5.58 11.61 8.08
C ALA A 264 5.76 12.27 9.47
N CYS A 265 6.95 12.77 9.70
CA CYS A 265 7.24 13.69 10.80
C CYS A 265 7.17 15.13 10.24
N GLU A 266 6.51 16.04 10.96
CA GLU A 266 6.48 17.45 10.58
C GLU A 266 7.90 18.04 10.62
N THR A 267 8.32 18.68 9.54
CA THR A 267 9.68 19.20 9.37
C THR A 267 9.78 20.58 10.02
N GLY A 268 10.73 20.76 10.96
CA GLY A 268 11.03 22.07 11.56
C GLY A 268 10.09 22.53 12.69
N ASP A 269 9.30 21.63 13.26
CA ASP A 269 8.66 21.82 14.56
C ASP A 269 9.45 21.06 15.63
N THR A 270 9.72 21.72 16.76
CA THR A 270 10.38 21.12 17.93
C THR A 270 9.51 20.05 18.62
N ASP A 271 8.23 19.95 18.24
CA ASP A 271 7.36 18.81 18.54
C ASP A 271 7.12 18.05 17.24
N ALA A 272 7.77 16.90 17.05
CA ALA A 272 7.59 16.02 15.90
C ALA A 272 6.18 15.40 15.87
N THR A 273 5.18 16.22 15.57
CA THR A 273 3.79 15.82 15.52
C THR A 273 3.55 15.11 14.18
N PRO A 274 2.91 13.93 14.16
CA PRO A 274 2.56 13.29 12.90
C PRO A 274 1.53 14.13 12.15
N ASN A 275 1.54 14.05 10.81
CA ASN A 275 0.51 14.69 9.97
C ASN A 275 -0.93 14.19 10.24
N THR A 276 -1.12 13.11 11.01
CA THR A 276 -2.42 12.59 11.49
C THR A 276 -2.34 11.90 12.85
N THR A 277 -3.48 11.78 13.54
CA THR A 277 -3.50 11.47 14.98
C THR A 277 -3.51 9.99 15.37
N THR A 278 -3.84 9.01 14.51
CA THR A 278 -3.72 7.57 14.90
C THR A 278 -3.78 6.60 13.71
N LEU A 279 -2.82 5.68 13.61
CA LEU A 279 -2.83 4.46 12.79
C LEU A 279 -2.72 3.23 13.69
N TYR A 280 -3.72 2.33 13.63
CA TYR A 280 -3.76 1.09 14.42
C TYR A 280 -3.53 1.27 15.93
N GLY A 281 -4.00 2.38 16.50
CA GLY A 281 -3.84 2.71 17.92
C GLY A 281 -2.50 3.38 18.29
N LEU A 282 -1.65 3.69 17.31
CA LEU A 282 -0.38 4.42 17.49
C LEU A 282 -0.36 5.70 16.68
N ASP A 283 0.48 6.66 17.08
CA ASP A 283 0.78 7.81 16.24
C ASP A 283 1.41 7.36 14.91
N GLY A 284 1.07 8.04 13.80
CA GLY A 284 1.51 7.62 12.47
C GLY A 284 3.04 7.58 12.32
N ASN A 285 3.74 8.53 12.96
CA ASN A 285 5.21 8.59 12.99
C ASN A 285 5.84 7.44 13.81
N LEU A 286 5.10 6.84 14.74
CA LEU A 286 5.52 5.68 15.53
C LEU A 286 5.15 4.35 14.84
N PHE A 287 4.16 4.34 13.95
CA PHE A 287 3.71 3.14 13.27
C PHE A 287 4.76 2.59 12.27
N ARG A 288 5.00 1.28 12.31
CA ARG A 288 6.03 0.53 11.56
C ARG A 288 5.45 -0.72 10.89
N GLY A 289 4.16 -1.01 11.06
CA GLY A 289 3.55 -2.26 10.60
C GLY A 289 3.93 -3.45 11.48
N VAL A 290 3.77 -4.66 10.93
CA VAL A 290 4.09 -5.91 11.64
C VAL A 290 5.60 -6.05 11.78
N THR A 291 6.08 -6.10 13.02
CA THR A 291 7.50 -6.34 13.32
C THR A 291 7.76 -7.77 13.76
N HIS A 292 6.78 -8.40 14.41
CA HIS A 292 6.92 -9.73 14.98
C HIS A 292 5.63 -10.53 14.88
N LEU A 293 5.77 -11.83 14.69
CA LEU A 293 4.78 -12.85 14.98
C LEU A 293 5.13 -13.49 16.32
N ILE A 294 4.15 -13.65 17.22
CA ILE A 294 4.27 -14.45 18.44
C ILE A 294 3.38 -15.69 18.29
N SER A 295 4.00 -16.87 18.37
CA SER A 295 3.30 -18.15 18.36
C SER A 295 2.99 -18.58 19.79
N GLY A 296 1.91 -19.33 19.99
CA GLY A 296 1.47 -19.73 21.32
C GLY A 296 0.07 -20.28 21.40
N THR A 297 -0.58 -20.04 22.53
CA THR A 297 -1.98 -20.47 22.75
C THR A 297 -2.68 -19.44 23.61
N GLN A 298 -3.87 -19.01 23.19
CA GLN A 298 -4.70 -18.14 24.00
C GLN A 298 -5.12 -18.84 25.29
N ALA A 299 -4.87 -18.17 26.42
CA ALA A 299 -5.15 -18.70 27.74
C ALA A 299 -6.54 -18.30 28.24
N ALA A 300 -6.98 -17.06 27.99
CA ALA A 300 -8.30 -16.57 28.39
C ALA A 300 -8.70 -15.27 27.65
N GLY A 301 -9.99 -14.94 27.69
CA GLY A 301 -10.54 -13.69 27.15
C GLY A 301 -10.79 -13.71 25.64
N THR A 302 -11.11 -12.54 25.09
CA THR A 302 -11.35 -12.32 23.66
C THR A 302 -10.49 -11.14 23.21
N PHE A 303 -9.55 -11.35 22.29
CA PHE A 303 -8.75 -10.26 21.74
C PHE A 303 -9.61 -9.35 20.86
N GLY A 304 -9.51 -8.04 21.06
CA GLY A 304 -10.32 -7.04 20.38
C GLY A 304 -11.80 -7.04 20.79
N THR A 305 -12.41 -5.85 20.91
CA THR A 305 -13.88 -5.74 20.94
C THR A 305 -14.39 -5.72 19.50
N ALA A 306 -15.26 -6.67 19.14
CA ALA A 306 -15.88 -6.73 17.83
C ALA A 306 -16.58 -5.40 17.50
N SER A 307 -16.13 -4.74 16.44
CA SER A 307 -16.98 -3.81 15.68
C SER A 307 -17.86 -4.66 14.77
N SER A 308 -19.03 -4.16 14.34
CA SER A 308 -19.88 -4.85 13.36
C SER A 308 -19.18 -5.16 12.02
N THR A 309 -17.95 -4.68 11.84
CA THR A 309 -17.11 -4.78 10.64
C THR A 309 -15.74 -5.44 10.88
N HIS A 310 -15.30 -5.70 12.12
CA HIS A 310 -13.91 -6.12 12.41
C HIS A 310 -13.85 -7.18 13.52
N ASN A 311 -13.15 -8.30 13.27
CA ASN A 311 -13.05 -9.38 14.25
C ASN A 311 -12.09 -9.06 15.41
N ALA A 312 -11.07 -8.21 15.24
CA ALA A 312 -10.27 -7.69 16.37
C ALA A 312 -9.78 -6.27 16.06
N GLN A 313 -9.98 -5.34 17.00
CA GLN A 313 -9.36 -4.01 16.92
C GLN A 313 -7.91 -4.08 17.39
N PRO A 314 -6.98 -3.30 16.80
CA PRO A 314 -5.65 -3.09 17.33
C PRO A 314 -5.74 -2.65 18.78
N GLU A 315 -4.92 -3.26 19.64
CA GLU A 315 -4.87 -2.92 21.06
C GLU A 315 -3.43 -2.96 21.59
N PRO A 316 -3.10 -2.14 22.60
CA PRO A 316 -1.83 -2.26 23.28
C PRO A 316 -1.73 -3.63 23.94
N ILE A 317 -0.56 -4.25 23.89
CA ILE A 317 -0.25 -5.50 24.57
C ILE A 317 0.99 -5.36 25.43
N SER A 318 1.06 -6.14 26.50
CA SER A 318 2.19 -6.12 27.43
C SER A 318 2.57 -7.51 27.90
N TRP A 319 3.85 -7.68 28.26
CA TRP A 319 4.40 -8.88 28.88
C TRP A 319 5.50 -8.49 29.87
N THR A 320 6.03 -9.47 30.59
CA THR A 320 7.18 -9.23 31.46
C THR A 320 8.38 -8.76 30.64
N GLY A 321 8.74 -7.49 30.78
CA GLY A 321 9.91 -6.89 30.14
C GLY A 321 9.67 -6.23 28.78
N GLY A 322 8.43 -6.00 28.36
CA GLY A 322 8.16 -5.24 27.14
C GLY A 322 6.69 -4.92 26.87
N THR A 323 6.48 -4.08 25.86
CA THR A 323 5.17 -3.65 25.37
C THR A 323 5.14 -3.67 23.84
N GLY A 324 3.94 -3.81 23.28
CA GLY A 324 3.71 -3.79 21.84
C GLY A 324 2.31 -3.30 21.50
N GLN A 325 2.02 -3.26 20.21
CA GLN A 325 0.70 -3.01 19.66
C GLN A 325 0.28 -4.24 18.86
N LEU A 326 -0.84 -4.86 19.24
CA LEU A 326 -1.45 -5.95 18.49
C LEU A 326 -2.03 -5.38 17.19
N LEU A 327 -1.71 -6.02 16.05
CA LEU A 327 -2.20 -5.63 14.73
C LEU A 327 -3.13 -6.67 14.12
N ALA A 328 -2.89 -7.95 14.36
CA ALA A 328 -3.74 -9.05 13.93
C ALA A 328 -3.66 -10.25 14.89
N VAL A 329 -4.73 -11.04 14.91
CA VAL A 329 -4.84 -12.29 15.67
C VAL A 329 -5.62 -13.29 14.83
N ASP A 330 -5.10 -14.50 14.67
CA ASP A 330 -5.69 -15.56 13.82
C ASP A 330 -7.09 -15.96 14.30
N HIS A 331 -7.31 -15.97 15.61
CA HIS A 331 -8.63 -16.23 16.19
C HIS A 331 -8.85 -15.52 17.52
N VAL A 332 -9.98 -14.85 17.67
CA VAL A 332 -10.24 -13.95 18.81
C VAL A 332 -10.39 -14.66 20.16
N THR A 333 -10.84 -15.91 20.20
CA THR A 333 -11.03 -16.72 21.42
C THR A 333 -10.30 -18.07 21.42
N ALA A 334 -9.45 -18.32 20.42
CA ALA A 334 -8.67 -19.55 20.32
C ALA A 334 -7.34 -19.31 19.60
N ALA A 335 -6.74 -18.13 19.81
CA ALA A 335 -5.56 -17.71 19.05
C ALA A 335 -4.42 -18.71 19.17
N THR A 336 -3.76 -19.00 18.05
CA THR A 336 -2.47 -19.69 18.01
C THR A 336 -1.33 -18.75 17.60
N GLU A 337 -1.68 -17.63 16.97
CA GLU A 337 -0.75 -16.67 16.40
C GLU A 337 -1.25 -15.23 16.57
N ILE A 338 -0.36 -14.35 17.03
CA ILE A 338 -0.61 -12.91 17.11
C ILE A 338 0.49 -12.13 16.40
N TRP A 339 0.13 -11.14 15.60
CA TRP A 339 1.06 -10.26 14.89
C TRP A 339 1.05 -8.88 15.54
N MET A 340 2.25 -8.35 15.80
CA MET A 340 2.42 -7.12 16.58
C MET A 340 3.53 -6.21 16.06
N GLN A 341 3.41 -4.93 16.40
CA GLN A 341 4.53 -4.02 16.47
C GLN A 341 5.13 -4.03 17.87
N ILE A 342 6.43 -4.29 18.02
CA ILE A 342 7.12 -4.12 19.30
C ILE A 342 7.38 -2.62 19.57
N LEU A 343 7.08 -2.17 20.79
CA LEU A 343 7.31 -0.79 21.23
C LEU A 343 8.51 -0.71 22.18
N THR A 344 8.52 -1.55 23.21
CA THR A 344 9.59 -1.62 24.21
C THR A 344 10.01 -3.06 24.49
N GLY A 345 11.24 -3.21 24.96
CA GLY A 345 11.79 -4.47 25.42
C GLY A 345 12.16 -5.43 24.29
N THR A 346 12.19 -6.71 24.65
CA THR A 346 12.41 -7.82 23.72
C THR A 346 11.11 -8.57 23.48
N ALA A 347 10.85 -8.98 22.23
CA ALA A 347 9.67 -9.76 21.90
C ALA A 347 9.60 -11.04 22.77
N PRO A 348 8.42 -11.40 23.30
CA PRO A 348 8.29 -12.53 24.20
C PRO A 348 8.48 -13.83 23.42
N SER A 349 9.39 -14.70 23.86
CA SER A 349 9.51 -16.08 23.37
C SER A 349 8.81 -17.08 24.29
N SER A 350 8.40 -16.63 25.47
CA SER A 350 7.69 -17.40 26.49
C SER A 350 6.94 -16.47 27.44
N GLY A 351 6.07 -17.02 28.29
CA GLY A 351 5.33 -16.26 29.28
C GLY A 351 3.99 -15.72 28.75
N THR A 352 3.37 -14.83 29.53
CA THR A 352 2.02 -14.33 29.21
C THR A 352 2.09 -12.96 28.56
N VAL A 353 1.47 -12.84 27.39
CA VAL A 353 1.11 -11.58 26.74
C VAL A 353 -0.32 -11.23 27.12
N THR A 354 -0.57 -9.98 27.50
CA THR A 354 -1.88 -9.50 27.96
C THR A 354 -2.35 -8.34 27.10
N GLY A 355 -3.58 -8.44 26.58
CA GLY A 355 -4.32 -7.35 25.94
C GLY A 355 -4.64 -6.25 26.92
N GLY A 356 -4.17 -5.04 26.65
CA GLY A 356 -4.33 -3.87 27.51
C GLY A 356 -5.75 -3.32 27.50
N THR A 357 -6.51 -3.54 26.43
CA THR A 357 -7.92 -3.11 26.33
C THR A 357 -8.86 -4.27 26.65
N SER A 358 -8.62 -5.44 26.08
CA SER A 358 -9.49 -6.62 26.24
C SER A 358 -9.28 -7.38 27.55
N GLY A 359 -8.08 -7.30 28.14
CA GLY A 359 -7.66 -8.19 29.22
C GLY A 359 -7.45 -9.64 28.77
N ALA A 360 -7.51 -9.93 27.46
CA ALA A 360 -7.25 -11.26 26.94
C ALA A 360 -5.79 -11.66 27.18
N THR A 361 -5.53 -12.95 27.37
CA THR A 361 -4.20 -13.47 27.70
C THR A 361 -3.79 -14.53 26.70
N PHE A 362 -2.53 -14.49 26.31
CA PHE A 362 -1.90 -15.40 25.37
C PHE A 362 -0.60 -15.93 25.96
N THR A 363 -0.41 -17.24 25.96
CA THR A 363 0.83 -17.86 26.44
C THR A 363 1.76 -18.05 25.25
N ALA A 364 2.82 -17.23 25.18
CA ALA A 364 3.81 -17.30 24.12
C ALA A 364 4.64 -18.59 24.22
N SER A 365 4.97 -19.17 23.07
CA SER A 365 5.86 -20.32 22.92
C SER A 365 7.00 -20.09 21.92
N GLY A 366 6.95 -18.99 21.18
CA GLY A 366 8.01 -18.57 20.25
C GLY A 366 7.72 -17.20 19.65
N ASN A 367 8.72 -16.62 18.99
CA ASN A 367 8.54 -15.43 18.17
C ASN A 367 9.41 -15.48 16.91
N THR A 368 8.96 -14.72 15.91
CA THR A 368 9.65 -14.51 14.64
C THR A 368 9.70 -13.00 14.38
N GLU A 369 10.89 -12.46 14.11
CA GLU A 369 11.07 -11.07 13.68
C GLU A 369 10.99 -10.96 12.15
N PHE A 370 10.31 -9.93 11.66
CA PHE A 370 10.17 -9.64 10.23
C PHE A 370 10.98 -8.40 9.83
N PRO A 371 11.44 -8.33 8.56
CA PRO A 371 11.99 -7.09 8.02
C PRO A 371 10.89 -6.02 7.93
N ILE A 372 11.25 -4.79 8.27
CA ILE A 372 10.33 -3.64 8.27
C ILE A 372 10.41 -2.93 6.93
N SER A 373 9.26 -2.48 6.43
CA SER A 373 9.16 -1.65 5.24
C SER A 373 9.04 -0.17 5.63
N ASN A 374 9.69 0.70 4.86
CA ASN A 374 9.64 2.15 5.04
C ASN A 374 9.23 2.79 3.70
N PRO A 375 7.98 3.27 3.55
CA PRO A 375 6.89 3.30 4.52
C PRO A 375 6.25 1.92 4.79
N PHE A 376 5.34 1.89 5.78
CA PHE A 376 4.66 0.69 6.27
C PHE A 376 3.84 -0.06 5.21
N CYS A 377 3.45 0.60 4.12
CA CYS A 377 2.69 -0.03 3.04
C CYS A 377 3.56 -0.84 2.08
N GLY A 378 4.88 -0.68 2.11
CA GLY A 378 5.77 -1.29 1.13
C GLY A 378 6.69 -0.30 0.42
N SER A 379 7.09 -0.67 -0.80
CA SER A 379 7.81 0.18 -1.75
C SER A 379 6.96 0.43 -3.00
N SER A 380 7.14 1.57 -3.66
CA SER A 380 6.55 1.82 -4.97
C SER A 380 7.60 1.78 -6.08
N THR A 381 7.20 1.33 -7.27
CA THR A 381 7.94 1.47 -8.53
C THR A 381 7.36 2.58 -9.41
N GLY A 382 6.39 3.33 -8.90
CA GLY A 382 5.59 4.32 -9.63
C GLY A 382 4.36 3.70 -10.29
N SER A 383 4.51 2.58 -10.99
CA SER A 383 3.38 1.85 -11.58
C SER A 383 2.87 0.70 -10.72
N ALA A 384 3.69 0.20 -9.79
CA ALA A 384 3.32 -0.90 -8.92
C ALA A 384 3.66 -0.64 -7.45
N LEU A 385 2.89 -1.26 -6.57
CA LEU A 385 3.12 -1.37 -5.13
C LEU A 385 3.68 -2.76 -4.79
N ILE A 386 4.78 -2.78 -4.03
CA ILE A 386 5.36 -3.98 -3.44
C ILE A 386 5.05 -3.93 -1.95
N GLY A 387 3.99 -4.60 -1.54
CA GLY A 387 3.40 -4.60 -0.21
C GLY A 387 4.36 -5.08 0.89
N ALA A 388 4.25 -4.44 2.05
CA ALA A 388 4.94 -4.89 3.27
C ALA A 388 4.30 -6.17 3.86
N GLN A 389 4.96 -6.76 4.85
CA GLN A 389 4.48 -7.96 5.56
C GLN A 389 3.05 -7.79 6.08
N GLY A 390 2.12 -8.60 5.57
CA GLY A 390 0.70 -8.62 5.94
C GLY A 390 -0.10 -7.38 5.52
N PHE A 391 0.49 -6.45 4.77
CA PHE A 391 -0.22 -5.27 4.29
C PHE A 391 -0.95 -5.62 2.99
N ALA A 392 -2.25 -5.29 2.92
CA ALA A 392 -3.04 -5.40 1.69
C ALA A 392 -3.97 -4.21 1.46
N ILE A 393 -4.34 -4.09 0.19
CA ILE A 393 -5.39 -3.22 -0.33
C ILE A 393 -6.58 -4.07 -0.79
N GLU A 394 -7.72 -3.44 -1.06
CA GLU A 394 -8.89 -4.11 -1.61
C GLU A 394 -8.58 -4.78 -2.96
N VAL A 395 -9.00 -6.05 -3.13
CA VAL A 395 -8.68 -6.86 -4.33
C VAL A 395 -9.11 -6.15 -5.62
N ALA A 396 -10.23 -5.43 -5.62
CA ALA A 396 -10.72 -4.69 -6.78
C ALA A 396 -9.79 -3.56 -7.24
N ASP A 397 -8.94 -3.04 -6.35
CA ASP A 397 -7.98 -1.97 -6.61
C ASP A 397 -6.58 -2.49 -6.94
N THR A 398 -6.37 -3.81 -6.96
CA THR A 398 -5.03 -4.40 -7.17
C THR A 398 -4.71 -4.62 -8.66
N PRO A 399 -3.84 -3.83 -9.30
CA PRO A 399 -3.33 -4.17 -10.61
C PRO A 399 -2.36 -5.35 -10.53
N ALA A 400 -2.27 -6.16 -11.60
CA ALA A 400 -1.39 -7.33 -11.65
C ALA A 400 0.11 -7.04 -11.56
N SER A 401 0.51 -5.77 -11.67
CA SER A 401 1.88 -5.36 -11.43
C SER A 401 2.24 -5.33 -9.95
N ASP A 402 1.26 -5.26 -9.06
CA ASP A 402 1.46 -5.20 -7.61
C ASP A 402 1.84 -6.57 -7.05
N LEU A 403 2.50 -6.55 -5.89
CA LEU A 403 2.88 -7.75 -5.15
C LEU A 403 2.50 -7.55 -3.69
N PHE A 404 1.76 -8.47 -3.10
CA PHE A 404 1.36 -8.41 -1.70
C PHE A 404 1.98 -9.55 -0.93
N LYS A 405 2.46 -9.26 0.28
CA LYS A 405 3.04 -10.26 1.16
C LYS A 405 2.06 -10.54 2.28
N ASP A 406 1.61 -11.77 2.39
CA ASP A 406 0.70 -12.18 3.46
C ASP A 406 1.39 -12.14 4.84
N LEU A 407 0.62 -12.44 5.90
CA LEU A 407 1.11 -12.50 7.27
C LEU A 407 2.06 -13.66 7.55
N ASP A 408 2.05 -14.70 6.70
CA ASP A 408 2.94 -15.87 6.77
C ASP A 408 4.29 -15.63 6.06
N GLY A 409 4.36 -14.58 5.25
CA GLY A 409 5.54 -14.16 4.49
C GLY A 409 5.59 -14.67 3.05
N THR A 410 4.51 -15.26 2.54
CA THR A 410 4.33 -15.65 1.14
C THR A 410 3.95 -14.42 0.31
N THR A 411 4.40 -14.36 -0.95
CA THR A 411 4.10 -13.25 -1.86
C THR A 411 3.10 -13.68 -2.92
N HIS A 412 2.04 -12.91 -3.07
CA HIS A 412 0.92 -13.11 -3.99
C HIS A 412 0.88 -12.00 -5.02
N GLN A 413 0.47 -12.35 -6.23
CA GLN A 413 0.35 -11.43 -7.36
C GLN A 413 -1.11 -11.41 -7.83
N PRO A 414 -1.74 -10.23 -7.92
CA PRO A 414 -3.08 -10.10 -8.46
C PRO A 414 -3.19 -10.60 -9.92
N PRO A 415 -4.35 -11.11 -10.34
CA PRO A 415 -4.55 -11.60 -11.70
C PRO A 415 -4.47 -10.47 -12.73
N ASN A 416 -3.84 -10.74 -13.87
CA ASN A 416 -3.76 -9.77 -14.98
C ASN A 416 -5.05 -9.73 -15.79
N ASN A 417 -6.01 -8.92 -15.38
CA ASN A 417 -7.24 -8.69 -16.14
C ASN A 417 -6.95 -7.85 -17.39
N VAL A 418 -7.15 -8.44 -18.57
CA VAL A 418 -6.93 -7.78 -19.86
C VAL A 418 -8.23 -7.68 -20.65
N THR A 419 -8.39 -6.56 -21.37
CA THR A 419 -9.57 -6.29 -22.20
C THR A 419 -9.22 -6.38 -23.68
N PHE A 420 -10.12 -6.96 -24.46
CA PHE A 420 -10.09 -6.85 -25.92
C PHE A 420 -11.26 -6.01 -26.42
N THR A 421 -10.97 -5.01 -27.25
CA THR A 421 -11.97 -4.04 -27.72
C THR A 421 -12.12 -4.06 -29.25
N VAL A 422 -13.35 -4.15 -29.73
CA VAL A 422 -13.72 -3.92 -31.13
C VAL A 422 -14.34 -2.53 -31.26
N GLY A 423 -13.65 -1.61 -31.94
CA GLY A 423 -14.13 -0.26 -32.22
C GLY A 423 -14.56 -0.05 -33.67
N GLY A 424 -15.03 1.15 -34.00
CA GLY A 424 -15.49 1.49 -35.36
C GLY A 424 -16.86 0.89 -35.71
N ILE A 425 -17.65 0.55 -34.68
CA ILE A 425 -18.98 -0.04 -34.82
C ILE A 425 -20.07 0.99 -34.52
N ILE A 426 -21.25 0.81 -35.10
CA ILE A 426 -22.40 1.70 -34.94
C ILE A 426 -23.46 1.00 -34.09
N HIS A 427 -23.93 1.70 -33.04
CA HIS A 427 -24.98 1.17 -32.18
C HIS A 427 -26.23 0.81 -33.00
N THR A 428 -26.98 -0.20 -32.56
CA THR A 428 -28.24 -0.70 -33.15
C THR A 428 -28.17 -1.19 -34.59
N GLU A 429 -27.09 -0.90 -35.33
CA GLU A 429 -26.86 -1.30 -36.72
C GLU A 429 -25.97 -2.54 -36.78
N ASP A 430 -24.82 -2.54 -36.11
CA ASP A 430 -23.85 -3.62 -36.26
C ASP A 430 -24.05 -4.75 -35.26
N ARG A 431 -23.90 -5.99 -35.71
CA ARG A 431 -23.66 -7.15 -34.84
C ARG A 431 -22.19 -7.52 -34.86
N VAL A 432 -21.62 -7.62 -33.66
CA VAL A 432 -20.20 -7.96 -33.45
C VAL A 432 -20.09 -9.38 -32.92
N LEU A 433 -19.22 -10.17 -33.54
CA LEU A 433 -18.82 -11.49 -33.07
C LEU A 433 -17.31 -11.50 -32.86
N VAL A 434 -16.88 -11.87 -31.66
CA VAL A 434 -15.49 -12.23 -31.35
C VAL A 434 -15.49 -13.67 -30.86
N GLY A 435 -14.73 -14.52 -31.52
CA GLY A 435 -14.66 -15.95 -31.24
C GLY A 435 -13.26 -16.52 -31.42
N PRO A 436 -13.10 -17.83 -31.19
CA PRO A 436 -11.82 -18.51 -31.36
C PRO A 436 -11.36 -18.45 -32.83
N ASN A 437 -10.08 -18.12 -33.04
CA ASN A 437 -9.48 -18.14 -34.37
C ASN A 437 -8.78 -19.47 -34.66
N ASN A 438 -8.92 -19.96 -35.87
CA ASN A 438 -8.08 -21.02 -36.43
C ASN A 438 -7.54 -20.56 -37.78
N ALA A 439 -6.27 -20.13 -37.81
CA ALA A 439 -5.57 -19.74 -39.03
C ALA A 439 -6.30 -18.68 -39.91
N GLY A 440 -7.02 -17.74 -39.29
CA GLY A 440 -7.70 -16.64 -39.97
C GLY A 440 -9.19 -16.85 -40.20
N VAL A 441 -9.74 -18.01 -39.79
CA VAL A 441 -11.17 -18.28 -39.83
C VAL A 441 -11.71 -18.54 -38.43
N LEU A 442 -13.01 -18.32 -38.23
CA LEU A 442 -13.70 -18.70 -37.01
C LEU A 442 -13.57 -20.21 -36.80
N ARG A 443 -13.14 -20.61 -35.61
CA ARG A 443 -13.09 -22.01 -35.18
C ARG A 443 -14.45 -22.42 -34.63
N ASP A 444 -15.39 -22.67 -35.51
CA ASP A 444 -16.77 -22.99 -35.16
C ASP A 444 -16.96 -24.42 -34.63
N ASP A 445 -15.97 -25.28 -34.85
CA ASP A 445 -15.82 -26.65 -34.32
C ASP A 445 -14.94 -26.72 -33.06
N GLN A 446 -14.82 -25.63 -32.31
CA GLN A 446 -13.97 -25.54 -31.11
C GLN A 446 -14.26 -26.67 -30.12
N CYS A 447 -15.53 -26.80 -29.75
CA CYS A 447 -16.10 -27.78 -28.85
C CYS A 447 -17.26 -28.50 -29.55
N GLN A 448 -17.90 -29.43 -28.85
CA GLN A 448 -19.12 -30.07 -29.32
C GLN A 448 -20.07 -30.33 -28.15
N VAL A 449 -21.37 -30.45 -28.39
CA VAL A 449 -22.32 -30.92 -27.38
C VAL A 449 -21.86 -32.29 -26.86
N ALA A 450 -21.80 -32.45 -25.54
CA ALA A 450 -21.26 -33.67 -24.93
C ALA A 450 -21.96 -34.93 -25.45
N THR A 451 -21.21 -36.03 -25.55
CA THR A 451 -21.69 -37.26 -26.21
C THR A 451 -22.88 -37.93 -25.51
N ALA A 452 -23.06 -37.65 -24.22
CA ALA A 452 -24.20 -38.09 -23.41
C ALA A 452 -25.37 -37.09 -23.38
N GLU A 453 -25.26 -35.98 -24.12
CA GLU A 453 -26.20 -34.87 -24.06
C GLU A 453 -26.92 -34.63 -25.39
N ALA A 454 -28.11 -34.07 -25.28
CA ALA A 454 -28.82 -33.44 -26.38
C ALA A 454 -29.51 -32.20 -25.83
N ILE A 455 -29.42 -31.08 -26.57
CA ILE A 455 -29.97 -29.81 -26.14
C ILE A 455 -31.32 -29.61 -26.81
N THR A 456 -32.33 -29.28 -26.01
CA THR A 456 -33.62 -28.84 -26.50
C THR A 456 -33.90 -27.44 -25.97
N VAL A 457 -34.28 -26.53 -26.86
CA VAL A 457 -34.72 -25.19 -26.50
C VAL A 457 -36.18 -25.04 -26.90
N THR A 458 -37.02 -24.63 -25.95
CA THR A 458 -38.44 -24.36 -26.19
C THR A 458 -38.79 -23.01 -25.59
N ALA A 459 -39.11 -22.04 -26.46
CA ALA A 459 -39.57 -20.71 -26.09
C ALA A 459 -38.69 -20.01 -25.04
N GLY A 460 -37.36 -20.01 -25.23
CA GLY A 460 -36.43 -19.37 -24.28
C GLY A 460 -35.69 -20.34 -23.37
N ALA A 461 -36.35 -21.45 -23.01
CA ALA A 461 -35.87 -22.37 -21.98
C ALA A 461 -34.95 -23.43 -22.59
N VAL A 462 -33.72 -23.49 -22.10
CA VAL A 462 -32.72 -24.50 -22.49
C VAL A 462 -32.81 -25.70 -21.55
N SER A 463 -32.76 -26.93 -22.09
CA SER A 463 -32.58 -28.14 -21.30
C SER A 463 -31.62 -29.10 -21.97
N SER A 464 -30.70 -29.65 -21.19
CA SER A 464 -29.84 -30.78 -21.56
C SER A 464 -30.45 -32.08 -21.08
N ALA A 465 -30.36 -33.12 -21.90
CA ALA A 465 -31.01 -34.42 -21.69
C ALA A 465 -30.61 -35.11 -20.39
N THR A 466 -29.35 -35.00 -19.98
CA THR A 466 -28.81 -35.63 -18.77
C THR A 466 -28.63 -34.62 -17.65
N SER A 467 -28.10 -33.42 -17.95
CA SER A 467 -27.79 -32.40 -16.95
C SER A 467 -28.96 -31.51 -16.52
N GLY A 468 -30.09 -31.56 -17.23
CA GLY A 468 -31.33 -30.90 -16.84
C GLY A 468 -31.48 -29.47 -17.36
N ALA A 469 -32.38 -28.72 -16.72
CA ALA A 469 -32.81 -27.39 -17.17
C ALA A 469 -31.73 -26.31 -16.93
N GLY A 470 -31.57 -25.40 -17.89
CA GLY A 470 -30.64 -24.28 -17.81
C GLY A 470 -29.17 -24.66 -17.85
N VAL A 471 -28.85 -25.88 -18.30
CA VAL A 471 -27.48 -26.39 -18.42
C VAL A 471 -27.16 -26.72 -19.86
N VAL A 472 -25.95 -26.40 -20.31
CA VAL A 472 -25.35 -26.89 -21.56
C VAL A 472 -23.98 -27.44 -21.24
N VAL A 473 -23.73 -28.70 -21.60
CA VAL A 473 -22.41 -29.34 -21.43
C VAL A 473 -21.75 -29.50 -22.78
N LEU A 474 -20.57 -28.88 -22.93
CA LEU A 474 -19.74 -29.00 -24.12
C LEU A 474 -18.54 -29.90 -23.82
N ALA A 475 -18.30 -30.89 -24.66
CA ALA A 475 -17.11 -31.74 -24.61
C ALA A 475 -16.04 -31.26 -25.61
N SER A 476 -14.83 -31.77 -25.40
CA SER A 476 -13.68 -31.57 -26.29
C SER A 476 -14.01 -31.96 -27.72
N ASN A 477 -13.57 -31.15 -28.69
CA ASN A 477 -13.62 -31.49 -30.11
C ASN A 477 -12.26 -31.18 -30.75
N THR A 478 -12.18 -30.14 -31.61
CA THR A 478 -10.88 -29.72 -32.13
C THR A 478 -10.02 -29.13 -31.03
N GLU A 479 -10.62 -28.50 -30.01
CA GLU A 479 -9.95 -28.12 -28.78
C GLU A 479 -10.11 -29.24 -27.73
N THR A 480 -9.00 -29.59 -27.08
CA THR A 480 -9.03 -30.47 -25.90
C THR A 480 -9.35 -29.61 -24.69
N ILE A 481 -10.45 -29.90 -24.01
CA ILE A 481 -10.89 -29.17 -22.81
C ILE A 481 -10.16 -29.74 -21.59
N GLY A 482 -9.74 -28.85 -20.69
CA GLY A 482 -9.12 -29.22 -19.41
C GLY A 482 -7.60 -29.13 -19.44
N THR A 483 -7.07 -28.26 -18.58
CA THR A 483 -5.65 -27.96 -18.32
C THR A 483 -4.81 -27.43 -19.50
N GLY A 484 -4.42 -26.16 -19.42
CA GLY A 484 -3.43 -25.53 -20.32
C GLY A 484 -3.91 -25.22 -21.74
N GLN A 485 -5.23 -25.08 -21.94
CA GLN A 485 -5.87 -24.83 -23.24
C GLN A 485 -6.72 -23.54 -23.19
N PRO A 486 -6.91 -22.82 -24.31
CA PRO A 486 -7.58 -21.52 -24.36
C PRO A 486 -8.94 -21.48 -23.63
N SER A 487 -9.88 -22.36 -23.97
CA SER A 487 -11.22 -22.42 -23.37
C SER A 487 -11.22 -22.59 -21.85
N ALA A 488 -10.22 -23.27 -21.28
CA ALA A 488 -10.11 -23.49 -19.84
C ALA A 488 -9.74 -22.22 -19.05
N LYS A 489 -9.28 -21.18 -19.75
CA LYS A 489 -8.78 -19.92 -19.16
C LYS A 489 -9.56 -18.70 -19.67
N ASP A 490 -10.11 -18.81 -20.87
CA ASP A 490 -10.64 -17.67 -21.62
C ASP A 490 -12.14 -17.54 -21.54
N THR A 491 -12.83 -18.55 -21.02
CA THR A 491 -14.28 -18.55 -20.93
C THR A 491 -14.69 -17.60 -19.80
N PRO A 492 -15.34 -16.45 -20.10
CA PRO A 492 -15.78 -15.52 -19.07
C PRO A 492 -16.79 -16.21 -18.15
N THR A 493 -16.88 -15.77 -16.88
CA THR A 493 -17.79 -16.37 -15.89
C THR A 493 -19.26 -16.30 -16.31
N ALA A 494 -19.63 -15.27 -17.08
CA ALA A 494 -20.91 -15.12 -17.77
C ALA A 494 -20.67 -14.61 -19.19
N GLY A 495 -21.49 -15.00 -20.15
CA GLY A 495 -21.26 -14.64 -21.55
C GLY A 495 -22.16 -15.41 -22.50
N THR A 496 -21.65 -15.65 -23.71
CA THR A 496 -22.41 -16.32 -24.76
C THR A 496 -21.63 -17.48 -25.37
N ILE A 497 -22.36 -18.48 -25.85
CA ILE A 497 -21.84 -19.56 -26.69
C ILE A 497 -22.73 -19.71 -27.93
N ARG A 498 -22.18 -20.33 -28.96
CA ARG A 498 -22.90 -20.71 -30.18
C ARG A 498 -22.95 -22.23 -30.28
N VAL A 499 -24.14 -22.78 -30.49
CA VAL A 499 -24.37 -24.23 -30.63
C VAL A 499 -25.02 -24.51 -31.98
N LEU A 500 -24.46 -25.45 -32.74
CA LEU A 500 -25.03 -25.89 -34.01
C LEU A 500 -26.32 -26.68 -33.80
N ASP A 501 -27.43 -26.20 -34.34
CA ASP A 501 -28.72 -26.89 -34.26
C ASP A 501 -28.88 -27.98 -35.33
N ALA A 502 -29.97 -28.75 -35.24
CA ALA A 502 -30.30 -29.81 -36.18
C ALA A 502 -30.58 -29.33 -37.63
N ASN A 503 -30.77 -28.03 -37.84
CA ASN A 503 -30.96 -27.42 -39.15
C ASN A 503 -29.65 -26.86 -39.73
N GLY A 504 -28.53 -27.01 -39.02
CA GLY A 504 -27.23 -26.48 -39.42
C GLY A 504 -27.05 -24.98 -39.16
N ILE A 505 -27.79 -24.42 -38.20
CA ILE A 505 -27.70 -23.01 -37.81
C ILE A 505 -27.06 -22.90 -36.43
N TYR A 506 -26.06 -22.03 -36.28
CA TYR A 506 -25.46 -21.72 -34.97
C TYR A 506 -26.36 -20.81 -34.14
N GLN A 507 -26.99 -21.36 -33.11
CA GLN A 507 -27.89 -20.67 -32.20
C GLN A 507 -27.12 -20.03 -31.05
N LEU A 508 -27.51 -18.80 -30.69
CA LEU A 508 -26.93 -18.07 -29.56
C LEU A 508 -27.52 -18.59 -28.25
N VAL A 509 -26.67 -18.89 -27.28
CA VAL A 509 -27.04 -19.27 -25.92
C VAL A 509 -26.30 -18.36 -24.95
N ASP A 510 -27.04 -17.64 -24.12
CA ASP A 510 -26.52 -16.84 -23.01
C ASP A 510 -26.34 -17.73 -21.78
N TYR A 511 -25.29 -17.53 -21.00
CA TYR A 511 -25.04 -18.24 -19.75
C TYR A 511 -24.59 -17.29 -18.64
N THR A 512 -24.85 -17.65 -17.38
CA THR A 512 -24.50 -16.83 -16.21
C THR A 512 -23.48 -17.49 -15.27
N GLY A 513 -23.10 -18.74 -15.55
CA GLY A 513 -22.07 -19.45 -14.80
C GLY A 513 -21.41 -20.51 -15.67
N VAL A 514 -20.13 -20.80 -15.38
CA VAL A 514 -19.35 -21.81 -16.08
C VAL A 514 -18.52 -22.62 -15.09
N THR A 515 -18.41 -23.92 -15.30
CA THR A 515 -17.47 -24.82 -14.59
C THR A 515 -16.68 -25.60 -15.62
N ILE A 516 -15.36 -25.60 -15.48
CA ILE A 516 -14.45 -26.19 -16.47
C ILE A 516 -13.86 -27.47 -15.87
N GLY A 517 -14.31 -28.60 -16.39
CA GLY A 517 -13.84 -29.93 -16.03
C GLY A 517 -12.68 -30.39 -16.90
N THR A 518 -12.23 -31.62 -16.65
CA THR A 518 -11.32 -32.31 -17.58
C THR A 518 -12.15 -32.91 -18.71
N GLY A 519 -12.01 -32.39 -19.92
CA GLY A 519 -12.69 -32.89 -21.12
C GLY A 519 -14.05 -32.25 -21.42
N GLU A 520 -14.69 -31.59 -20.45
CA GLU A 520 -16.02 -30.97 -20.56
C GLU A 520 -16.08 -29.58 -19.88
N ILE A 521 -16.95 -28.70 -20.41
CA ILE A 521 -17.31 -27.40 -19.82
C ILE A 521 -18.82 -27.41 -19.57
N ASP A 522 -19.20 -27.12 -18.33
CA ASP A 522 -20.59 -27.01 -17.90
C ASP A 522 -21.00 -25.54 -17.83
N PHE A 523 -21.87 -25.12 -18.75
CA PHE A 523 -22.50 -23.81 -18.71
C PHE A 523 -23.82 -23.90 -17.96
N THR A 524 -24.07 -22.96 -17.04
CA THR A 524 -25.27 -22.90 -16.20
C THR A 524 -26.00 -21.58 -16.34
N GLY A 525 -27.29 -21.56 -15.99
CA GLY A 525 -28.16 -20.41 -16.23
C GLY A 525 -28.42 -20.16 -17.73
N CYS A 526 -28.32 -21.21 -18.54
CA CYS A 526 -28.40 -21.11 -19.99
C CYS A 526 -29.79 -20.67 -20.45
N THR A 527 -29.86 -19.64 -21.29
CA THR A 527 -31.08 -19.20 -21.98
C THR A 527 -30.81 -18.98 -23.46
N ALA A 528 -31.81 -19.17 -24.32
CA ALA A 528 -31.64 -19.00 -25.76
C ALA A 528 -32.97 -18.67 -26.43
N THR A 529 -32.95 -17.86 -27.48
CA THR A 529 -34.19 -17.47 -28.17
C THR A 529 -34.72 -18.57 -29.10
N GLY A 530 -36.04 -18.61 -29.27
CA GLY A 530 -36.71 -19.50 -30.23
C GLY A 530 -36.97 -20.93 -29.74
N THR A 531 -37.14 -21.84 -30.70
CA THR A 531 -37.36 -23.27 -30.49
C THR A 531 -36.49 -24.06 -31.46
N TRP A 532 -35.54 -24.84 -30.94
CA TRP A 532 -34.56 -25.59 -31.71
C TRP A 532 -34.00 -26.75 -30.88
N SER A 533 -33.27 -27.65 -31.52
CA SER A 533 -32.60 -28.76 -30.83
C SER A 533 -31.22 -29.01 -31.43
N ALA A 534 -30.26 -29.40 -30.61
CA ALA A 534 -28.93 -29.85 -31.03
C ALA A 534 -28.70 -31.28 -30.55
N ALA A 535 -28.15 -32.11 -31.42
CA ALA A 535 -27.81 -33.49 -31.09
C ALA A 535 -26.47 -33.56 -30.35
N ALA A 536 -26.19 -34.69 -29.72
CA ALA A 536 -24.87 -35.02 -29.22
C ALA A 536 -23.82 -34.85 -30.34
N ALA A 537 -22.63 -34.38 -29.98
CA ALA A 537 -21.52 -34.12 -30.90
C ALA A 537 -21.77 -33.04 -31.95
N ASN A 538 -22.86 -32.26 -31.86
CA ASN A 538 -23.00 -31.06 -32.69
C ASN A 538 -21.96 -30.02 -32.28
N ASP A 539 -21.34 -29.37 -33.26
CA ASP A 539 -20.30 -28.37 -33.05
C ASP A 539 -20.80 -27.18 -32.23
N ALA A 540 -19.91 -26.62 -31.43
CA ALA A 540 -20.17 -25.45 -30.61
C ALA A 540 -18.88 -24.67 -30.36
N PHE A 541 -19.00 -23.38 -30.09
CA PHE A 541 -17.86 -22.55 -29.73
C PHE A 541 -18.25 -21.46 -28.73
N ILE A 542 -17.27 -20.97 -27.99
CA ILE A 542 -17.42 -19.85 -27.06
C ILE A 542 -17.36 -18.56 -27.87
N SER A 543 -18.36 -17.69 -27.68
CA SER A 543 -18.38 -16.37 -28.31
C SER A 543 -18.08 -15.30 -27.26
N TYR A 544 -16.83 -14.84 -27.24
CA TYR A 544 -16.34 -13.83 -26.31
C TYR A 544 -17.10 -12.50 -26.40
N ILE A 545 -17.55 -12.15 -27.61
CA ILE A 545 -18.53 -11.08 -27.88
C ILE A 545 -19.52 -11.65 -28.90
N ASP A 546 -20.83 -11.53 -28.69
CA ASP A 546 -21.84 -11.85 -29.72
C ASP A 546 -23.14 -11.07 -29.53
N GLU A 547 -23.05 -9.78 -29.77
CA GLU A 547 -24.11 -8.83 -29.46
C GLU A 547 -24.39 -7.88 -30.61
N LEU A 548 -25.60 -7.31 -30.60
CA LEU A 548 -25.88 -6.10 -31.37
C LEU A 548 -25.21 -4.95 -30.63
N ALA A 549 -24.41 -4.16 -31.35
CA ALA A 549 -23.68 -3.03 -30.79
C ALA A 549 -24.64 -2.10 -30.05
N ALA A 550 -24.29 -1.77 -28.81
CA ALA A 550 -25.08 -0.88 -27.96
C ALA A 550 -24.33 0.43 -27.74
N GLY A 551 -25.06 1.54 -27.77
CA GLY A 551 -24.53 2.85 -27.40
C GLY A 551 -24.58 3.05 -25.88
N SER A 552 -23.79 4.00 -25.38
CA SER A 552 -23.91 4.44 -23.99
C SER A 552 -24.93 5.58 -23.89
N THR A 553 -25.94 5.43 -23.04
CA THR A 553 -26.93 6.48 -22.79
C THR A 553 -26.33 7.62 -22.00
N VAL A 554 -26.29 8.80 -22.61
CA VAL A 554 -25.79 10.04 -22.02
C VAL A 554 -26.95 11.01 -21.78
N THR A 555 -27.00 11.58 -20.57
CA THR A 555 -27.97 12.61 -20.21
C THR A 555 -27.46 13.99 -20.61
N ALA A 556 -28.37 14.88 -21.01
CA ALA A 556 -28.07 16.28 -21.27
C ALA A 556 -27.38 16.95 -20.09
N GLY A 557 -26.36 17.76 -20.38
CA GLY A 557 -25.40 18.30 -19.41
C GLY A 557 -24.04 17.58 -19.45
N SER A 558 -23.99 16.38 -20.03
CA SER A 558 -22.76 15.57 -20.14
C SER A 558 -22.37 15.19 -21.57
N PHE A 559 -23.06 15.72 -22.60
CA PHE A 559 -22.65 15.47 -23.98
C PHE A 559 -21.27 16.06 -24.27
N VAL A 560 -20.45 15.31 -25.00
CA VAL A 560 -19.12 15.74 -25.41
C VAL A 560 -19.21 16.35 -26.80
N THR A 561 -18.64 17.52 -27.00
CA THR A 561 -18.62 18.19 -28.31
C THR A 561 -17.91 17.32 -29.35
N ASP A 562 -18.38 17.37 -30.60
CA ASP A 562 -17.85 16.62 -31.75
C ASP A 562 -18.06 15.09 -31.68
N VAL A 563 -18.84 14.59 -30.71
CA VAL A 563 -19.30 13.19 -30.65
C VAL A 563 -20.71 13.09 -31.24
N GLU A 564 -20.97 12.02 -31.98
CA GLU A 564 -22.28 11.74 -32.58
C GLU A 564 -23.19 10.93 -31.63
N TYR A 565 -24.43 11.38 -31.49
CA TYR A 565 -25.45 10.80 -30.61
C TYR A 565 -26.78 10.60 -31.34
N GLU A 566 -27.59 9.63 -30.91
CA GLU A 566 -28.97 9.43 -31.35
C GLU A 566 -29.94 9.70 -30.19
N ILE A 567 -30.91 10.61 -30.39
CA ILE A 567 -31.84 11.01 -29.33
C ILE A 567 -32.69 9.81 -28.88
N LEU A 568 -32.58 9.44 -27.61
CA LEU A 568 -33.35 8.35 -27.00
C LEU A 568 -34.59 8.88 -26.28
N THR A 569 -34.45 9.96 -25.50
CA THR A 569 -35.57 10.63 -24.84
C THR A 569 -35.43 12.14 -24.92
N ILE A 570 -36.54 12.85 -25.15
CA ILE A 570 -36.51 14.32 -25.29
C ILE A 570 -36.41 15.00 -23.91
N GLY A 571 -37.18 14.54 -22.92
CA GLY A 571 -37.26 15.19 -21.61
C GLY A 571 -37.59 16.68 -21.70
N THR A 572 -36.84 17.51 -20.96
CA THR A 572 -36.88 18.99 -21.05
C THR A 572 -35.79 19.57 -21.97
N THR A 573 -35.06 18.72 -22.68
CA THR A 573 -33.90 19.13 -23.50
C THR A 573 -34.36 19.56 -24.89
N ASP A 574 -33.78 20.66 -25.38
CA ASP A 574 -33.89 21.08 -26.78
C ASP A 574 -32.59 20.70 -27.51
N PHE A 575 -32.63 19.55 -28.19
CA PHE A 575 -31.49 19.01 -28.91
C PHE A 575 -31.11 19.85 -30.14
N THR A 576 -32.00 20.70 -30.65
CA THR A 576 -31.68 21.58 -31.79
C THR A 576 -30.66 22.66 -31.44
N LEU A 577 -30.56 23.02 -30.15
CA LEU A 577 -29.56 23.96 -29.65
C LEU A 577 -28.16 23.35 -29.55
N ILE A 578 -28.05 22.02 -29.62
CA ILE A 578 -26.79 21.28 -29.50
C ILE A 578 -26.47 20.44 -30.74
N GLY A 579 -26.99 20.83 -31.90
CA GLY A 579 -26.56 20.28 -33.19
C GLY A 579 -27.55 19.34 -33.86
N ALA A 580 -28.66 18.97 -33.22
CA ALA A 580 -29.68 18.14 -33.86
C ALA A 580 -30.50 18.90 -34.90
N SER A 581 -30.79 18.24 -36.03
CA SER A 581 -31.63 18.81 -37.09
C SER A 581 -33.10 18.93 -36.70
N ALA A 582 -33.55 18.15 -35.70
CA ALA A 582 -34.88 18.22 -35.13
C ALA A 582 -34.88 17.67 -33.69
N ASN A 583 -35.79 18.17 -32.84
CA ASN A 583 -35.95 17.72 -31.47
C ASN A 583 -36.85 16.48 -31.38
N THR A 584 -36.47 15.39 -32.06
CA THR A 584 -37.28 14.17 -32.18
C THR A 584 -36.44 12.92 -31.91
N ILE A 585 -37.01 11.95 -31.19
CA ILE A 585 -36.37 10.65 -30.90
C ILE A 585 -35.93 9.97 -32.21
N GLY A 586 -34.75 9.36 -32.21
CA GLY A 586 -34.12 8.70 -33.36
C GLY A 586 -33.33 9.63 -34.28
N VAL A 587 -33.32 10.95 -34.02
CA VAL A 587 -32.45 11.86 -34.77
C VAL A 587 -31.01 11.71 -34.30
N ARG A 588 -30.12 11.38 -35.24
CA ARG A 588 -28.68 11.43 -35.07
C ARG A 588 -28.17 12.86 -35.20
N PHE A 589 -27.24 13.26 -34.33
CA PHE A 589 -26.64 14.58 -34.34
C PHE A 589 -25.23 14.57 -33.77
N THR A 590 -24.36 15.44 -34.30
CA THR A 590 -23.06 15.72 -33.66
C THR A 590 -23.25 16.80 -32.61
N ALA A 591 -22.94 16.49 -31.36
CA ALA A 591 -23.13 17.44 -30.27
C ALA A 591 -22.23 18.67 -30.45
N THR A 592 -22.83 19.86 -30.46
CA THR A 592 -22.09 21.14 -30.50
C THR A 592 -21.93 21.76 -29.10
N GLY A 593 -22.42 21.09 -28.06
CA GLY A 593 -22.32 21.49 -26.66
C GLY A 593 -22.93 20.45 -25.73
N ALA A 594 -22.66 20.59 -24.42
CA ALA A 594 -23.13 19.64 -23.41
C ALA A 594 -24.66 19.59 -23.25
N GLY A 595 -25.35 20.67 -23.62
CA GLY A 595 -26.80 20.81 -23.47
C GLY A 595 -27.26 20.99 -22.03
N THR A 596 -28.58 21.08 -21.84
CA THR A 596 -29.22 21.18 -20.52
C THR A 596 -30.55 20.43 -20.52
N GLY A 597 -31.01 19.97 -19.35
CA GLY A 597 -32.32 19.33 -19.18
C GLY A 597 -32.19 17.86 -18.80
N THR A 598 -33.24 17.08 -19.05
CA THR A 598 -33.34 15.67 -18.64
C THR A 598 -33.46 14.71 -19.83
N GLY A 599 -33.29 15.19 -21.06
CA GLY A 599 -33.26 14.32 -22.25
C GLY A 599 -32.01 13.45 -22.27
N THR A 600 -32.08 12.33 -22.98
CA THR A 600 -31.00 11.37 -23.12
C THR A 600 -30.76 11.01 -24.59
N ALA A 601 -29.52 10.67 -24.93
CA ALA A 601 -29.15 10.19 -26.25
C ALA A 601 -28.04 9.14 -26.14
N ASP A 602 -28.03 8.17 -27.06
CA ASP A 602 -27.02 7.11 -27.11
C ASP A 602 -25.87 7.48 -28.04
N THR A 603 -24.63 7.08 -27.72
CA THR A 603 -23.46 7.32 -28.57
C THR A 603 -23.48 6.46 -29.84
N VAL A 604 -23.57 7.07 -31.03
CA VAL A 604 -23.72 6.37 -32.32
C VAL A 604 -22.53 5.48 -32.63
N VAL A 605 -21.31 6.03 -32.57
CA VAL A 605 -20.09 5.24 -32.70
C VAL A 605 -19.74 4.68 -31.33
N THR A 606 -19.64 3.36 -31.26
CA THR A 606 -19.43 2.64 -30.01
C THR A 606 -18.30 1.62 -30.14
N THR A 607 -18.05 0.90 -29.05
CA THR A 607 -17.10 -0.21 -28.96
C THR A 607 -17.76 -1.38 -28.25
N ALA A 608 -17.42 -2.60 -28.66
CA ALA A 608 -17.75 -3.81 -27.91
C ALA A 608 -16.48 -4.36 -27.26
N ALA A 609 -16.56 -4.85 -26.03
CA ALA A 609 -15.39 -5.33 -25.31
C ALA A 609 -15.72 -6.51 -24.41
N TYR A 610 -14.70 -7.34 -24.16
CA TYR A 610 -14.75 -8.36 -23.11
C TYR A 610 -13.44 -8.36 -22.32
N THR A 611 -13.52 -8.75 -21.05
CA THR A 611 -12.40 -8.78 -20.11
C THR A 611 -12.25 -10.17 -19.53
N VAL A 612 -11.00 -10.61 -19.36
CA VAL A 612 -10.60 -11.95 -18.94
C VAL A 612 -9.26 -11.89 -18.23
N VAL A 613 -8.98 -12.86 -17.36
CA VAL A 613 -7.64 -13.03 -16.80
C VAL A 613 -6.69 -13.49 -17.91
N TYR A 614 -5.58 -12.79 -18.08
CA TYR A 614 -4.53 -13.12 -19.04
C TYR A 614 -3.70 -14.30 -18.54
N ASP A 615 -3.49 -15.26 -19.43
CA ASP A 615 -2.61 -16.41 -19.23
C ASP A 615 -1.56 -16.46 -20.37
N SER A 616 -2.01 -16.35 -21.62
CA SER A 616 -1.16 -16.32 -22.81
C SER A 616 -1.77 -15.49 -23.95
N ASP A 617 -0.94 -15.15 -24.95
CA ASP A 617 -1.38 -14.45 -26.16
C ASP A 617 -2.41 -15.29 -26.92
N ARG A 618 -3.53 -14.66 -27.29
CA ARG A 618 -4.65 -15.32 -27.97
C ARG A 618 -4.90 -14.70 -29.32
N SER A 619 -5.07 -15.55 -30.32
CA SER A 619 -5.57 -15.10 -31.62
C SER A 619 -7.09 -15.21 -31.64
N LEU A 620 -7.74 -14.10 -31.96
CA LEU A 620 -9.19 -13.96 -31.99
C LEU A 620 -9.65 -13.72 -33.42
N PHE A 621 -10.80 -14.29 -33.75
CA PHE A 621 -11.51 -14.01 -34.99
C PHE A 621 -12.57 -12.95 -34.69
N ILE A 622 -12.61 -11.90 -35.51
CA ILE A 622 -13.54 -10.79 -35.37
C ILE A 622 -14.38 -10.73 -36.63
N ARG A 623 -15.69 -10.69 -36.45
CA ARG A 623 -16.67 -10.43 -37.51
C ARG A 623 -17.59 -9.30 -37.08
N VAL A 624 -17.72 -8.30 -37.95
CA VAL A 624 -18.73 -7.25 -37.84
C VAL A 624 -19.62 -7.33 -39.07
N ARG A 625 -20.93 -7.39 -38.85
CA ARG A 625 -21.93 -7.50 -39.92
C ARG A 625 -23.14 -6.65 -39.58
N ASP A 626 -23.98 -6.41 -40.58
CA ASP A 626 -25.30 -5.84 -40.33
C ASP A 626 -26.11 -6.75 -39.36
N GLY A 627 -26.60 -6.13 -38.30
CA GLY A 627 -27.42 -6.71 -37.24
C GLY A 627 -28.90 -6.80 -37.60
N GLY A 628 -29.32 -6.13 -38.67
CA GLY A 628 -30.63 -6.25 -39.32
C GLY A 628 -31.78 -5.68 -38.50
N THR A 629 -32.12 -4.39 -38.68
CA THR A 629 -33.48 -3.85 -38.43
C THR A 629 -33.74 -2.56 -39.25
N ASP A 630 -35.01 -2.35 -39.61
CA ASP A 630 -35.60 -1.22 -40.34
C ASP A 630 -35.01 0.16 -40.00
N GLY A 631 -34.44 0.83 -41.01
CA GLY A 631 -33.98 2.22 -40.93
C GLY A 631 -32.59 2.46 -41.51
N ASP A 632 -31.80 1.40 -41.72
CA ASP A 632 -30.53 1.49 -42.42
C ASP A 632 -30.76 1.64 -43.94
N ASN A 633 -30.22 2.72 -44.50
CA ASN A 633 -30.29 3.01 -45.93
C ASN A 633 -29.12 2.39 -46.72
N THR A 634 -28.13 1.81 -46.05
CA THR A 634 -26.89 1.23 -46.59
C THR A 634 -26.29 0.19 -45.62
N GLY A 635 -26.58 -1.09 -45.84
CA GLY A 635 -25.94 -2.16 -45.09
C GLY A 635 -24.40 -2.12 -45.20
N ILE A 636 -23.74 -2.86 -44.32
CA ILE A 636 -22.29 -3.07 -44.40
C ILE A 636 -21.98 -4.44 -44.98
N LYS A 637 -20.94 -4.49 -45.82
CA LYS A 637 -20.30 -5.75 -46.13
C LYS A 637 -19.71 -6.32 -44.85
N THR A 638 -19.92 -7.62 -44.64
CA THR A 638 -19.31 -8.34 -43.52
C THR A 638 -17.81 -8.06 -43.48
N PHE A 639 -17.36 -7.46 -42.39
CA PHE A 639 -15.97 -7.22 -42.09
C PHE A 639 -15.46 -8.39 -41.25
N GLU A 640 -14.40 -9.06 -41.71
CA GLU A 640 -13.76 -10.14 -40.98
C GLU A 640 -12.26 -9.87 -40.88
N THR A 641 -11.69 -10.09 -39.71
CA THR A 641 -10.26 -9.97 -39.47
C THR A 641 -9.86 -10.80 -38.26
N THR A 642 -8.56 -10.88 -38.01
CA THR A 642 -8.02 -11.42 -36.76
C THR A 642 -7.46 -10.31 -35.89
N GLY A 643 -7.45 -10.55 -34.58
CA GLY A 643 -6.79 -9.71 -33.58
C GLY A 643 -6.03 -10.59 -32.60
N THR A 644 -5.11 -9.98 -31.85
CA THR A 644 -4.40 -10.66 -30.76
C THR A 644 -4.75 -10.01 -29.43
N LEU A 645 -5.18 -10.80 -28.47
CA LEU A 645 -5.30 -10.41 -27.08
C LEU A 645 -4.02 -10.82 -26.36
N SER A 646 -3.24 -9.82 -25.94
CA SER A 646 -1.94 -9.99 -25.32
C SER A 646 -1.95 -9.68 -23.83
N SER A 647 -0.79 -9.76 -23.18
CA SER A 647 -0.61 -9.34 -21.78
C SER A 647 -0.97 -7.88 -21.51
N ALA A 648 -1.03 -7.04 -22.55
CA ALA A 648 -1.42 -5.64 -22.48
C ALA A 648 -2.86 -5.39 -22.98
N GLY A 649 -3.67 -6.45 -23.16
CA GLY A 649 -4.95 -6.34 -23.86
C GLY A 649 -4.81 -6.49 -25.37
N GLY A 650 -5.85 -6.07 -26.09
CA GLY A 650 -5.86 -6.04 -27.54
C GLY A 650 -6.99 -5.18 -28.09
N SER A 651 -6.90 -4.82 -29.36
CA SER A 651 -8.00 -4.14 -30.02
C SER A 651 -8.04 -4.42 -31.52
N THR A 652 -9.20 -4.15 -32.11
CA THR A 652 -9.41 -4.15 -33.55
C THR A 652 -10.39 -3.06 -33.90
N THR A 653 -10.17 -2.34 -34.99
CA THR A 653 -11.13 -1.36 -35.50
C THR A 653 -11.78 -1.92 -36.75
N ALA A 654 -13.10 -2.01 -36.73
CA ALA A 654 -13.89 -2.41 -37.88
C ALA A 654 -13.81 -1.36 -38.98
N ILE A 655 -13.63 -1.81 -40.23
CA ILE A 655 -13.67 -0.94 -41.39
C ILE A 655 -15.04 -1.09 -42.04
N ARG A 656 -15.81 0.00 -42.03
CA ARG A 656 -17.11 0.04 -42.69
C ARG A 656 -16.93 0.15 -44.21
N THR A 657 -17.38 -0.86 -44.94
CA THR A 657 -17.54 -0.79 -46.39
C THR A 657 -19.02 -0.96 -46.70
N SER A 658 -19.64 0.06 -47.27
CA SER A 658 -21.04 -0.01 -47.69
C SER A 658 -21.26 -1.17 -48.66
N ASP A 659 -22.39 -1.85 -48.52
CA ASP A 659 -22.85 -2.92 -49.40
C ASP A 659 -23.70 -2.43 -50.59
N ALA A 660 -23.92 -1.11 -50.67
CA ALA A 660 -24.72 -0.43 -51.69
C ALA A 660 -24.11 -0.46 -53.11
#